data_AF-A0A314ZHM6-F1
#
_entry.id   AF-A0A314ZHM6-F1
#
_cell.length_a   1.000
_cell.length_b   1.000
_cell.length_c   1.000
_cell.angle_alpha   90.00
_cell.angle_beta   90.00
_cell.angle_gamma   90.00
#
_symmetry.space_group_name_H-M   'P 1'
#
loop_
_entity.id
_entity.type
_entity.pdbx_description
1 polymer ?
#
loop_
_entity_poly.entity_id
_entity_poly.type
_entity_poly.pdbx_seq_one_letter_code
_entity_poly.pdbx_strand_id
1 'polypeptide(L)'
;MESSEEDDDFPSIESITPQSKVDSLYQSHTEKGIRKLCCELLDLKDAVENLCGNMRTKYLAFLRISEEAVEMEHELVELRKHISAQGILVQDLMTGVCHQLEEWNQSTTEVQPDPEIAEHKVEEALEALDSEERNSPELKSSGDTSSTEGSSYRSDFLKRKAVLEGQLVEVTGQPFVSFPELQRALSGLIKIGKGPLAHQLLLKFYGSRLEKSIEALSPSCSVCPKTYPATLSKLVFSAISLATMKSGSIFGDNPVYTNRVVQWAEWEIEYFVRLVKENAPSSGTVSALRAASVCVQASLNYSLMLERQGLKLSKLILVLLWPFIEEVLELNFRRARKLVLDLVEADECMSFSPRFAAPLSAFTISSDRMLADSGIRFMCIVEDILEQLTPLTILHFGGNILSRIGQLFDKYMDALIKALPGPSDDDNLTELKEFVSFRAETDSEQLAILGVAFTILEELLPNAVMNLWKQQSEGGEPKSGSAENVTPIPSTSTGLKDWRRHLQHSFDKLRDHFCRQYVLSFIYSREGKTRLDAQIYLNGDGEDLYWGSTPLPSLPFQALFAKLQQLATVAGDVLLGKEKIQKILLARLTETVVMWLSDEQEFWGVFEDDTGPLQPLGLQQLILDMHFTVEIARFAGYPSRHVHQIASAIIARAIRAFSARGIEVQSALPEDEWFVETAKSAINKLLLGTEEIDEDNITLHDHIVLDSDDSVSSLSSVESTDSFASASMGELDSPRHFDDSEG
;
A
#
# COMPACT_ATOMS: atom_id res chain seq x y z
N MET A 1 69.95 -24.20 58.00
CA MET A 1 70.19 -24.06 59.46
C MET A 1 69.21 -23.00 59.95
N GLU A 2 68.75 -23.17 61.20
CA GLU A 2 68.27 -22.12 62.14
C GLU A 2 67.50 -20.89 61.60
N SER A 3 66.20 -20.85 61.96
CA SER A 3 65.49 -19.83 62.77
C SER A 3 65.77 -18.31 62.68
N SER A 4 64.84 -17.54 63.28
CA SER A 4 64.84 -16.09 63.57
C SER A 4 64.78 -15.17 62.33
N GLU A 5 64.13 -14.00 62.37
CA GLU A 5 63.26 -13.31 63.34
C GLU A 5 62.52 -12.19 62.56
N GLU A 6 61.41 -11.65 63.06
CA GLU A 6 61.13 -10.21 63.16
C GLU A 6 59.70 -9.95 63.67
N ASP A 7 59.56 -8.95 64.55
CA ASP A 7 58.37 -8.64 65.35
C ASP A 7 57.45 -7.56 64.70
N ASP A 8 56.24 -7.47 65.26
CA ASP A 8 55.36 -6.29 65.38
C ASP A 8 55.08 -5.38 64.16
N ASP A 9 53.81 -5.36 63.72
CA ASP A 9 52.96 -4.17 63.95
C ASP A 9 51.44 -4.45 63.74
N PHE A 10 50.62 -4.00 64.70
CA PHE A 10 49.15 -3.82 64.62
C PHE A 10 48.88 -2.39 65.14
N PRO A 11 47.91 -1.59 64.64
CA PRO A 11 46.47 -1.96 64.54
C PRO A 11 45.77 -1.35 63.28
N SER A 12 44.45 -1.42 63.00
CA SER A 12 43.28 -2.23 63.41
C SER A 12 42.11 -1.89 62.47
N ILE A 13 41.17 -2.82 62.26
CA ILE A 13 39.69 -2.65 62.28
C ILE A 13 39.04 -3.91 61.65
N GLU A 14 38.13 -4.56 62.40
CA GLU A 14 37.43 -5.76 61.95
C GLU A 14 36.29 -5.43 60.97
N SER A 15 36.25 -6.14 59.84
CA SER A 15 35.05 -6.23 59.01
C SER A 15 34.21 -7.45 59.43
N ILE A 16 32.97 -7.20 59.83
CA ILE A 16 32.03 -8.24 60.26
C ILE A 16 31.78 -9.20 59.07
N THR A 17 32.12 -10.47 59.24
CA THR A 17 31.95 -11.48 58.18
C THR A 17 30.54 -12.09 58.24
N PRO A 18 29.80 -12.19 57.11
CA PRO A 18 28.44 -12.71 57.10
C PRO A 18 28.31 -14.16 57.60
N GLN A 19 27.22 -14.47 58.31
CA GLN A 19 26.94 -15.79 58.91
C GLN A 19 27.05 -16.96 57.90
N SER A 20 26.68 -16.73 56.63
CA SER A 20 26.77 -17.70 55.54
C SER A 20 28.20 -18.21 55.27
N LYS A 21 29.23 -17.40 55.55
CA LYS A 21 30.64 -17.82 55.47
C LYS A 21 31.02 -18.75 56.62
N VAL A 22 30.45 -18.56 57.81
CA VAL A 22 30.73 -19.38 59.00
C VAL A 22 30.17 -20.80 58.84
N ASP A 23 28.92 -20.94 58.42
CA ASP A 23 28.32 -22.25 58.15
C ASP A 23 29.05 -23.01 57.03
N SER A 24 29.62 -22.29 56.06
CA SER A 24 30.42 -22.88 54.99
C SER A 24 31.74 -23.47 55.47
N LEU A 25 32.28 -23.04 56.63
CA LEU A 25 33.59 -23.50 57.13
C LEU A 25 33.48 -24.76 58.01
N TYR A 26 32.37 -24.96 58.72
CA TYR A 26 32.21 -26.07 59.68
C TYR A 26 31.42 -27.28 59.17
N GLN A 27 30.74 -27.18 58.02
CA GLN A 27 30.03 -28.32 57.42
C GLN A 27 31.00 -29.35 56.79
N SER A 28 30.83 -30.62 57.18
CA SER A 28 31.56 -31.76 56.63
C SER A 28 31.40 -31.84 55.10
N HIS A 29 32.44 -32.26 54.39
CA HIS A 29 32.38 -32.49 52.93
C HIS A 29 31.24 -33.45 52.53
N THR A 30 30.92 -34.44 53.37
CA THR A 30 29.79 -35.34 53.19
C THR A 30 28.45 -34.61 53.26
N GLU A 31 28.31 -33.67 54.20
CA GLU A 31 27.07 -32.90 54.38
C GLU A 31 26.85 -31.92 53.22
N LYS A 32 27.90 -31.22 52.78
CA LYS A 32 27.86 -30.37 51.58
C LYS A 32 27.51 -31.19 50.33
N GLY A 33 28.08 -32.40 50.21
CA GLY A 33 27.76 -33.32 49.12
C GLY A 33 26.29 -33.75 49.12
N ILE A 34 25.75 -34.16 50.28
CA ILE A 34 24.33 -34.52 50.44
C ILE A 34 23.44 -33.33 50.13
N ARG A 35 23.74 -32.14 50.68
CA ARG A 35 22.92 -30.94 50.49
C ARG A 35 22.89 -30.50 49.02
N LYS A 36 24.04 -30.56 48.33
CA LYS A 36 24.12 -30.33 46.88
C LYS A 36 23.27 -31.34 46.10
N LEU A 37 23.37 -32.63 46.42
CA LEU A 37 22.57 -33.67 45.76
C LEU A 37 21.06 -33.47 45.99
N CYS A 38 20.66 -33.00 47.17
CA CYS A 38 19.27 -32.66 47.48
C CYS A 38 18.77 -31.43 46.69
N CYS A 39 19.61 -30.42 46.47
CA CYS A 39 19.29 -29.30 45.58
C CYS A 39 19.12 -29.78 44.13
N GLU A 40 20.09 -30.54 43.60
CA GLU A 40 20.03 -31.10 42.23
C GLU A 40 18.80 -32.01 42.02
N LEU A 41 18.35 -32.73 43.05
CA LEU A 41 17.12 -33.53 43.03
C LEU A 41 15.84 -32.69 43.07
N LEU A 42 15.84 -31.54 43.75
CA LEU A 42 14.72 -30.59 43.74
C LEU A 42 14.62 -29.86 42.39
N ASP A 43 15.74 -29.37 41.87
CA ASP A 43 15.83 -28.75 40.54
C ASP A 43 15.34 -29.71 39.44
N LEU A 44 15.73 -30.99 39.53
CA LEU A 44 15.27 -32.03 38.61
C LEU A 44 13.77 -32.33 38.76
N LYS A 45 13.24 -32.35 39.99
CA LYS A 45 11.80 -32.53 40.24
C LYS A 45 11.00 -31.40 39.61
N ASP A 46 11.39 -30.15 39.86
CA ASP A 46 10.67 -28.98 39.36
C ASP A 46 10.81 -28.84 37.83
N ALA A 47 11.94 -29.25 37.25
CA ALA A 47 12.08 -29.38 35.79
C ALA A 47 11.12 -30.45 35.20
N VAL A 48 10.93 -31.58 35.87
CA VAL A 48 9.99 -32.65 35.44
C VAL A 48 8.53 -32.22 35.63
N GLU A 49 8.18 -31.54 36.72
CA GLU A 49 6.83 -31.02 36.95
C GLU A 49 6.47 -29.91 35.94
N ASN A 50 7.41 -29.00 35.65
CA ASN A 50 7.26 -28.02 34.57
C ASN A 50 7.14 -28.67 33.19
N LEU A 51 7.93 -29.71 32.89
CA LEU A 51 7.83 -30.43 31.62
C LEU A 51 6.46 -31.13 31.49
N CYS A 52 5.97 -31.78 32.55
CA CYS A 52 4.65 -32.40 32.58
C CYS A 52 3.51 -31.37 32.45
N GLY A 53 3.59 -30.23 33.12
CA GLY A 53 2.64 -29.13 32.99
C GLY A 53 2.61 -28.56 31.58
N ASN A 54 3.78 -28.24 31.02
CA ASN A 54 3.96 -27.72 29.66
C ASN A 54 3.46 -28.72 28.61
N MET A 55 3.75 -30.02 28.77
CA MET A 55 3.25 -31.08 27.91
C MET A 55 1.72 -31.23 28.00
N ARG A 56 1.13 -31.16 29.20
CA ARG A 56 -0.33 -31.23 29.38
C ARG A 56 -1.04 -30.02 28.76
N THR A 57 -0.52 -28.82 28.95
CA THR A 57 -1.06 -27.59 28.33
C THR A 57 -0.94 -27.64 26.80
N LYS A 58 0.20 -28.09 26.27
CA LYS A 58 0.37 -28.30 24.81
C LYS A 58 -0.57 -29.37 24.25
N TYR A 59 -0.81 -30.45 24.99
CA TYR A 59 -1.73 -31.51 24.56
C TYR A 59 -3.20 -31.04 24.57
N LEU A 60 -3.60 -30.25 25.59
CA LEU A 60 -4.93 -29.63 25.63
C LEU A 60 -5.12 -28.57 24.55
N ALA A 61 -4.10 -27.74 24.28
CA ALA A 61 -4.12 -26.79 23.17
C ALA A 61 -4.21 -27.51 21.82
N PHE A 62 -3.45 -28.59 21.63
CA PHE A 62 -3.52 -29.44 20.43
C PHE A 62 -4.91 -30.07 20.25
N LEU A 63 -5.51 -30.61 21.31
CA LEU A 63 -6.87 -31.17 21.26
C LEU A 63 -7.88 -30.10 20.84
N ARG A 64 -7.85 -28.92 21.48
CA ARG A 64 -8.75 -27.81 21.14
C ARG A 64 -8.57 -27.35 19.68
N ILE A 65 -7.34 -27.16 19.23
CA ILE A 65 -7.04 -26.80 17.83
C ILE A 65 -7.50 -27.90 16.87
N SER A 66 -7.41 -29.18 17.25
CA SER A 66 -7.90 -30.29 16.42
C SER A 66 -9.42 -30.36 16.34
N GLU A 67 -10.13 -29.94 17.39
CA GLU A 67 -11.59 -29.84 17.43
C GLU A 67 -12.09 -28.65 16.59
N GLU A 68 -11.49 -27.46 16.79
CA GLU A 68 -11.72 -26.26 15.96
C GLU A 68 -11.37 -26.52 14.47
N ALA A 69 -10.38 -27.36 14.17
CA ALA A 69 -10.04 -27.76 12.80
C ALA A 69 -11.07 -28.71 12.17
N VAL A 70 -11.69 -29.60 12.94
CA VAL A 70 -12.78 -30.48 12.46
C VAL A 70 -14.07 -29.68 12.22
N GLU A 71 -14.35 -28.67 13.07
CA GLU A 71 -15.47 -27.75 12.86
C GLU A 71 -15.25 -26.90 11.60
N MET A 72 -14.05 -26.33 11.39
CA MET A 72 -13.68 -25.69 10.13
C MET A 72 -13.75 -26.63 8.92
N GLU A 73 -13.40 -27.92 9.05
CA GLU A 73 -13.55 -28.88 7.95
C GLU A 73 -15.03 -29.06 7.57
N HIS A 74 -15.93 -29.11 8.56
CA HIS A 74 -17.38 -29.16 8.32
C HIS A 74 -17.88 -27.87 7.64
N GLU A 75 -17.49 -26.69 8.13
CA GLU A 75 -17.84 -25.41 7.49
C GLU A 75 -17.31 -25.29 6.06
N LEU A 76 -16.07 -25.74 5.80
CA LEU A 76 -15.50 -25.77 4.45
C LEU A 76 -16.24 -26.77 3.54
N VAL A 77 -16.75 -27.88 4.07
CA VAL A 77 -17.61 -28.81 3.32
C VAL A 77 -18.97 -28.18 2.98
N GLU A 78 -19.60 -27.45 3.90
CA GLU A 78 -20.84 -26.71 3.62
C GLU A 78 -20.61 -25.54 2.65
N LEU A 79 -19.54 -24.76 2.82
CA LEU A 79 -19.15 -23.70 1.89
C LEU A 79 -18.87 -24.29 0.50
N ARG A 80 -18.20 -25.44 0.41
CA ARG A 80 -17.99 -26.16 -0.85
C ARG A 80 -19.30 -26.64 -1.47
N LYS A 81 -20.29 -27.10 -0.68
CA LYS A 81 -21.64 -27.42 -1.18
C LYS A 81 -22.33 -26.18 -1.73
N HIS A 82 -22.29 -25.05 -1.01
CA HIS A 82 -22.86 -23.78 -1.46
C HIS A 82 -22.20 -23.26 -2.75
N ILE A 83 -20.87 -23.26 -2.82
CA ILE A 83 -20.12 -22.89 -4.04
C ILE A 83 -20.43 -23.85 -5.18
N SER A 84 -20.59 -25.16 -4.91
CA SER A 84 -20.97 -26.14 -5.94
C SER A 84 -22.40 -25.89 -6.44
N ALA A 85 -23.35 -25.59 -5.56
CA ALA A 85 -24.73 -25.27 -5.93
C ALA A 85 -24.84 -23.94 -6.71
N GLN A 86 -24.11 -22.90 -6.29
CA GLN A 86 -23.96 -21.66 -7.06
C GLN A 86 -23.27 -21.90 -8.40
N GLY A 87 -22.25 -22.76 -8.43
CA GLY A 87 -21.56 -23.19 -9.64
C GLY A 87 -22.50 -23.88 -10.63
N ILE A 88 -23.37 -24.78 -10.15
CA ILE A 88 -24.43 -25.41 -10.95
C ILE A 88 -25.41 -24.35 -11.47
N LEU A 89 -25.91 -23.43 -10.64
CA LEU A 89 -26.82 -22.37 -11.09
C LEU A 89 -26.18 -21.44 -12.13
N VAL A 90 -24.91 -21.07 -11.95
CA VAL A 90 -24.14 -20.26 -12.91
C VAL A 90 -23.87 -21.05 -14.19
N GLN A 91 -23.65 -22.37 -14.09
CA GLN A 91 -23.45 -23.25 -15.23
C GLN A 91 -24.75 -23.53 -15.98
N ASP A 92 -25.89 -23.67 -15.30
CA ASP A 92 -27.23 -23.78 -15.92
C ASP A 92 -27.62 -22.47 -16.60
N LEU A 93 -27.31 -21.31 -15.99
CA LEU A 93 -27.50 -20.01 -16.62
C LEU A 93 -26.57 -19.81 -17.83
N MET A 94 -25.28 -20.14 -17.70
CA MET A 94 -24.35 -20.11 -18.84
C MET A 94 -24.77 -21.09 -19.93
N THR A 95 -25.25 -22.28 -19.57
CA THR A 95 -25.69 -23.29 -20.55
C THR A 95 -27.00 -22.86 -21.19
N GLY A 96 -27.92 -22.22 -20.46
CA GLY A 96 -29.14 -21.62 -21.02
C GLY A 96 -28.83 -20.46 -21.99
N VAL A 97 -27.93 -19.54 -21.61
CA VAL A 97 -27.51 -18.42 -22.47
C VAL A 97 -26.68 -18.92 -23.64
N CYS A 98 -25.79 -19.90 -23.46
CA CYS A 98 -25.04 -20.53 -24.54
C CYS A 98 -25.95 -21.40 -25.43
N HIS A 99 -26.98 -22.05 -24.90
CA HIS A 99 -27.97 -22.79 -25.70
C HIS A 99 -28.82 -21.82 -26.52
N GLN A 100 -29.20 -20.66 -25.99
CA GLN A 100 -29.81 -19.58 -26.79
C GLN A 100 -28.83 -19.01 -27.84
N LEU A 101 -27.53 -18.96 -27.53
CA LEU A 101 -26.47 -18.56 -28.47
C LEU A 101 -26.19 -19.63 -29.54
N GLU A 102 -26.38 -20.91 -29.21
CA GLU A 102 -26.23 -22.05 -30.10
C GLU A 102 -27.49 -22.25 -30.95
N GLU A 103 -28.70 -22.02 -30.41
CA GLU A 103 -29.92 -21.83 -31.18
C GLU A 103 -29.82 -20.61 -32.10
N TRP A 104 -29.15 -19.54 -31.69
CA TRP A 104 -28.86 -18.39 -32.57
C TRP A 104 -27.91 -18.78 -33.72
N ASN A 105 -26.92 -19.64 -33.47
CA ASN A 105 -26.03 -20.19 -34.49
C ASN A 105 -26.69 -21.27 -35.37
N GLN A 106 -27.61 -22.09 -34.82
CA GLN A 106 -28.33 -23.15 -35.54
C GLN A 106 -29.51 -22.60 -36.34
N SER A 107 -30.24 -21.60 -35.82
CA SER A 107 -31.23 -20.84 -36.62
C SER A 107 -30.61 -19.99 -37.73
N THR A 108 -29.28 -19.85 -37.76
CA THR A 108 -28.51 -19.34 -38.91
C THR A 108 -27.85 -20.43 -39.77
N THR A 109 -27.95 -21.71 -39.37
CA THR A 109 -27.28 -22.85 -40.02
C THR A 109 -28.21 -24.08 -40.08
N GLU A 110 -29.05 -24.12 -41.14
CA GLU A 110 -29.84 -25.26 -41.62
C GLU A 110 -30.96 -25.85 -40.73
N VAL A 111 -32.21 -25.47 -41.03
CA VAL A 111 -33.36 -26.41 -41.12
C VAL A 111 -34.30 -25.91 -42.24
N GLN A 112 -34.60 -26.72 -43.25
CA GLN A 112 -35.80 -26.59 -44.10
C GLN A 112 -36.98 -27.29 -43.38
N PRO A 113 -38.19 -26.70 -43.37
CA PRO A 113 -39.13 -26.97 -44.48
C PRO A 113 -40.05 -25.80 -44.90
N ASP A 114 -40.81 -26.05 -45.96
CA ASP A 114 -41.59 -25.15 -46.81
C ASP A 114 -42.60 -24.18 -46.14
N PRO A 115 -42.61 -22.92 -46.62
CA PRO A 115 -43.81 -22.11 -46.79
C PRO A 115 -43.97 -21.64 -48.26
N GLU A 116 -43.66 -22.52 -49.23
CA GLU A 116 -43.41 -22.17 -50.64
C GLU A 116 -44.48 -21.30 -51.34
N ILE A 117 -45.78 -21.50 -51.08
CA ILE A 117 -46.85 -21.00 -51.98
C ILE A 117 -47.03 -19.47 -51.97
N ALA A 118 -46.67 -18.79 -50.87
CA ALA A 118 -46.65 -17.33 -50.80
C ALA A 118 -45.29 -16.76 -51.23
N GLU A 119 -44.20 -17.41 -50.85
CA GLU A 119 -42.83 -16.96 -51.13
C GLU A 119 -42.46 -17.08 -52.61
N HIS A 120 -42.84 -18.17 -53.30
CA HIS A 120 -42.56 -18.35 -54.73
C HIS A 120 -43.15 -17.23 -55.58
N LYS A 121 -44.32 -16.68 -55.19
CA LYS A 121 -44.98 -15.57 -55.90
C LYS A 121 -44.25 -14.25 -55.74
N VAL A 122 -43.53 -14.05 -54.63
CA VAL A 122 -42.71 -12.86 -54.41
C VAL A 122 -41.43 -12.94 -55.22
N GLU A 123 -40.78 -14.12 -55.29
CA GLU A 123 -39.59 -14.32 -56.12
C GLU A 123 -39.92 -14.27 -57.62
N GLU A 124 -41.01 -14.90 -58.07
CA GLU A 124 -41.52 -14.81 -59.45
C GLU A 124 -41.89 -13.36 -59.82
N ALA A 125 -42.50 -12.60 -58.91
CA ALA A 125 -42.78 -11.17 -59.12
C ALA A 125 -41.50 -10.32 -59.19
N LEU A 126 -40.46 -10.66 -58.43
CA LEU A 126 -39.14 -10.00 -58.51
C LEU A 126 -38.47 -10.24 -59.87
N GLU A 127 -38.49 -11.48 -60.38
CA GLU A 127 -37.93 -11.82 -61.69
C GLU A 127 -38.74 -11.22 -62.85
N ALA A 128 -40.07 -11.19 -62.73
CA ALA A 128 -40.94 -10.50 -63.68
C ALA A 128 -40.65 -8.98 -63.72
N LEU A 129 -40.43 -8.34 -62.56
CA LEU A 129 -40.10 -6.91 -62.50
C LEU A 129 -38.69 -6.60 -63.03
N ASP A 130 -37.66 -7.39 -62.70
CA ASP A 130 -36.30 -7.17 -63.23
C ASP A 130 -36.24 -7.39 -64.75
N SER A 131 -36.93 -8.42 -65.26
CA SER A 131 -37.02 -8.64 -66.70
C SER A 131 -37.82 -7.55 -67.42
N GLU A 132 -38.89 -7.03 -66.82
CA GLU A 132 -39.65 -5.88 -67.34
C GLU A 132 -38.80 -4.58 -67.36
N GLU A 133 -38.05 -4.29 -66.29
CA GLU A 133 -37.15 -3.12 -66.20
C GLU A 133 -35.93 -3.25 -67.15
N ARG A 134 -35.43 -4.47 -67.37
CA ARG A 134 -34.37 -4.74 -68.34
C ARG A 134 -34.82 -4.63 -69.79
N ASN A 135 -36.05 -5.00 -70.12
CA ASN A 135 -36.51 -5.08 -71.52
C ASN A 135 -37.21 -3.80 -72.02
N SER A 136 -37.56 -2.87 -71.14
CA SER A 136 -38.23 -1.62 -71.50
C SER A 136 -37.26 -0.43 -71.65
N PRO A 137 -37.20 0.25 -72.81
CA PRO A 137 -36.37 1.45 -72.97
C PRO A 137 -36.97 2.68 -72.25
N GLU A 138 -38.30 2.74 -72.13
CA GLU A 138 -39.07 3.84 -71.50
C GLU A 138 -38.84 3.95 -69.98
N LEU A 139 -38.43 2.86 -69.32
CA LEU A 139 -38.03 2.89 -67.91
C LEU A 139 -36.59 3.41 -67.72
N LYS A 140 -35.74 3.32 -68.75
CA LYS A 140 -34.30 3.67 -68.67
C LYS A 140 -33.96 5.11 -69.08
N SER A 141 -34.82 5.79 -69.83
CA SER A 141 -34.56 7.18 -70.25
C SER A 141 -34.78 8.18 -69.10
N SER A 142 -33.72 8.91 -68.73
CA SER A 142 -33.74 9.99 -67.73
C SER A 142 -34.05 11.39 -68.33
N GLY A 143 -34.55 11.45 -69.57
CA GLY A 143 -34.72 12.70 -70.33
C GLY A 143 -36.16 12.98 -70.74
N ASP A 144 -36.56 14.25 -70.66
CA ASP A 144 -37.92 14.74 -70.92
C ASP A 144 -38.35 14.68 -72.40
N THR A 145 -38.73 13.51 -72.88
CA THR A 145 -39.53 13.36 -74.11
C THR A 145 -40.84 12.65 -73.80
N SER A 146 -41.85 13.43 -73.41
CA SER A 146 -43.14 12.94 -72.92
C SER A 146 -44.04 12.40 -74.03
N SER A 147 -44.29 11.08 -74.03
CA SER A 147 -45.54 10.51 -74.51
C SER A 147 -46.48 10.27 -73.33
N THR A 148 -47.77 10.52 -73.49
CA THR A 148 -48.75 10.37 -72.39
C THR A 148 -48.83 8.92 -71.91
N GLU A 149 -48.73 7.95 -72.82
CA GLU A 149 -48.79 6.51 -72.52
C GLU A 149 -47.55 6.03 -71.73
N GLY A 150 -46.34 6.47 -72.11
CA GLY A 150 -45.11 6.14 -71.39
C GLY A 150 -45.10 6.65 -69.94
N SER A 151 -45.77 7.78 -69.68
CA SER A 151 -45.94 8.29 -68.30
C SER A 151 -46.86 7.40 -67.45
N SER A 152 -47.95 6.87 -68.02
CA SER A 152 -48.88 5.98 -67.30
C SER A 152 -48.21 4.66 -66.96
N TYR A 153 -47.60 4.01 -67.97
CA TYR A 153 -46.91 2.73 -67.81
C TYR A 153 -45.79 2.81 -66.76
N ARG A 154 -44.95 3.85 -66.82
CA ARG A 154 -43.92 4.14 -65.81
C ARG A 154 -44.51 4.34 -64.41
N SER A 155 -45.67 4.99 -64.29
CA SER A 155 -46.34 5.17 -63.00
C SER A 155 -46.87 3.86 -62.42
N ASP A 156 -47.43 2.97 -63.25
CA ASP A 156 -47.99 1.69 -62.81
C ASP A 156 -46.92 0.65 -62.51
N PHE A 157 -45.79 0.69 -63.23
CA PHE A 157 -44.57 -0.03 -62.86
C PHE A 157 -44.05 0.39 -61.48
N LEU A 158 -43.93 1.71 -61.23
CA LEU A 158 -43.49 2.22 -59.92
C LEU A 158 -44.45 1.86 -58.78
N LYS A 159 -45.77 1.84 -59.03
CA LYS A 159 -46.76 1.35 -58.05
C LYS A 159 -46.53 -0.13 -57.71
N ARG A 160 -46.35 -1.01 -58.71
CA ARG A 160 -46.06 -2.44 -58.49
C ARG A 160 -44.76 -2.63 -57.69
N LYS A 161 -43.70 -1.89 -58.06
CA LYS A 161 -42.40 -1.89 -57.36
C LYS A 161 -42.53 -1.44 -55.89
N ALA A 162 -43.39 -0.45 -55.60
CA ALA A 162 -43.67 0.02 -54.23
C ALA A 162 -44.52 -0.95 -53.40
N VAL A 163 -45.49 -1.66 -54.01
CA VAL A 163 -46.25 -2.71 -53.32
C VAL A 163 -45.32 -3.85 -52.90
N LEU A 164 -44.43 -4.29 -53.79
CA LEU A 164 -43.47 -5.34 -53.51
C LEU A 164 -42.42 -4.92 -52.46
N GLU A 165 -41.96 -3.67 -52.51
CA GLU A 165 -41.14 -3.07 -51.44
C GLU A 165 -41.85 -3.16 -50.08
N GLY A 166 -43.14 -2.79 -50.02
CA GLY A 166 -43.94 -2.88 -48.80
C GLY A 166 -44.03 -4.30 -48.23
N GLN A 167 -44.30 -5.29 -49.09
CA GLN A 167 -44.36 -6.71 -48.69
C GLN A 167 -43.03 -7.24 -48.17
N LEU A 168 -41.91 -6.91 -48.83
CA LEU A 168 -40.58 -7.31 -48.38
C LEU A 168 -40.21 -6.66 -47.04
N VAL A 169 -40.54 -5.39 -46.85
CA VAL A 169 -40.37 -4.69 -45.56
C VAL A 169 -41.22 -5.34 -44.46
N GLU A 170 -42.47 -5.72 -44.75
CA GLU A 170 -43.37 -6.39 -43.81
C GLU A 170 -42.80 -7.73 -43.31
N VAL A 171 -42.24 -8.55 -44.22
CA VAL A 171 -41.52 -9.79 -43.86
C VAL A 171 -40.35 -9.51 -42.90
N THR A 172 -39.52 -8.50 -43.19
CA THR A 172 -38.40 -8.15 -42.29
C THR A 172 -38.83 -7.61 -40.93
N GLY A 173 -40.08 -7.19 -40.78
CA GLY A 173 -40.64 -6.63 -39.54
C GLY A 173 -41.25 -7.67 -38.58
N GLN A 174 -41.33 -8.94 -38.97
CA GLN A 174 -42.02 -9.95 -38.16
C GLN A 174 -41.21 -10.34 -36.91
N PRO A 175 -41.84 -10.52 -35.72
CA PRO A 175 -41.11 -10.72 -34.45
C PRO A 175 -40.24 -11.99 -34.37
N PHE A 176 -40.49 -12.96 -35.25
CA PHE A 176 -39.89 -14.30 -35.28
C PHE A 176 -39.27 -14.66 -36.65
N VAL A 177 -39.03 -13.67 -37.53
CA VAL A 177 -38.46 -13.92 -38.87
C VAL A 177 -37.12 -14.67 -38.77
N SER A 178 -36.98 -15.76 -39.53
CA SER A 178 -35.72 -16.52 -39.55
C SER A 178 -34.64 -15.76 -40.32
N PHE A 179 -33.37 -16.04 -40.05
CA PHE A 179 -32.30 -15.38 -40.81
C PHE A 179 -32.34 -15.71 -42.32
N PRO A 180 -32.67 -16.94 -42.77
CA PRO A 180 -32.89 -17.24 -44.18
C PRO A 180 -34.03 -16.44 -44.83
N GLU A 181 -35.19 -16.32 -44.18
CA GLU A 181 -36.33 -15.49 -44.65
C GLU A 181 -35.92 -14.02 -44.77
N LEU A 182 -35.26 -13.48 -43.73
CA LEU A 182 -34.70 -12.14 -43.74
C LEU A 182 -33.73 -11.96 -44.91
N GLN A 183 -32.76 -12.86 -45.08
CA GLN A 183 -31.78 -12.79 -46.16
C GLN A 183 -32.44 -12.79 -47.55
N ARG A 184 -33.50 -13.58 -47.75
CA ARG A 184 -34.28 -13.59 -49.00
C ARG A 184 -35.01 -12.26 -49.22
N ALA A 185 -35.71 -11.75 -48.20
CA ALA A 185 -36.40 -10.46 -48.27
C ALA A 185 -35.44 -9.29 -48.55
N LEU A 186 -34.29 -9.27 -47.88
CA LEU A 186 -33.22 -8.29 -48.11
C LEU A 186 -32.62 -8.39 -49.52
N SER A 187 -32.44 -9.61 -50.03
CA SER A 187 -31.97 -9.83 -51.41
C SER A 187 -32.99 -9.31 -52.44
N GLY A 188 -34.28 -9.52 -52.20
CA GLY A 188 -35.36 -8.92 -52.99
C GLY A 188 -35.33 -7.39 -52.98
N LEU A 189 -35.14 -6.77 -51.81
CA LEU A 189 -34.99 -5.31 -51.68
C LEU A 189 -33.76 -4.79 -52.43
N ILE A 190 -32.64 -5.54 -52.45
CA ILE A 190 -31.46 -5.19 -53.25
C ILE A 190 -31.76 -5.28 -54.74
N LYS A 191 -32.43 -6.35 -55.23
CA LYS A 191 -32.85 -6.51 -56.64
C LYS A 191 -33.68 -5.32 -57.13
N ILE A 192 -34.64 -4.83 -56.34
CA ILE A 192 -35.46 -3.65 -56.71
C ILE A 192 -34.75 -2.29 -56.52
N GLY A 193 -33.45 -2.27 -56.21
CA GLY A 193 -32.65 -1.05 -56.05
C GLY A 193 -32.77 -0.36 -54.69
N LYS A 194 -33.34 -1.02 -53.67
CA LYS A 194 -33.54 -0.49 -52.31
C LYS A 194 -32.45 -0.97 -51.32
N GLY A 195 -31.22 -1.14 -51.80
CA GLY A 195 -30.06 -1.56 -50.99
C GLY A 195 -29.86 -0.79 -49.67
N PRO A 196 -29.95 0.57 -49.64
CA PRO A 196 -29.84 1.33 -48.39
C PRO A 196 -30.95 1.07 -47.37
N LEU A 197 -32.15 0.69 -47.83
CA LEU A 197 -33.25 0.27 -46.95
C LEU A 197 -33.01 -1.16 -46.44
N ALA A 198 -32.62 -2.07 -47.33
CA ALA A 198 -32.25 -3.44 -46.96
C ALA A 198 -31.15 -3.45 -45.88
N HIS A 199 -30.08 -2.68 -46.05
CA HIS A 199 -29.01 -2.59 -45.06
C HIS A 199 -29.50 -2.05 -43.70
N GLN A 200 -30.42 -1.07 -43.72
CA GLN A 200 -31.01 -0.54 -42.49
C GLN A 200 -31.88 -1.57 -41.77
N LEU A 201 -32.60 -2.41 -42.51
CA LEU A 201 -33.43 -3.49 -41.95
C LEU A 201 -32.59 -4.62 -41.37
N LEU A 202 -31.45 -4.97 -42.00
CA LEU A 202 -30.48 -5.92 -41.43
C LEU A 202 -29.97 -5.45 -40.05
N LEU A 203 -29.54 -4.19 -39.94
CA LEU A 203 -29.06 -3.62 -38.67
C LEU A 203 -30.20 -3.57 -37.63
N LYS A 204 -31.41 -3.17 -38.03
CA LYS A 204 -32.58 -3.14 -37.14
C LYS A 204 -32.94 -4.53 -36.61
N PHE A 205 -32.84 -5.57 -37.44
CA PHE A 205 -33.04 -6.96 -37.00
C PHE A 205 -32.04 -7.35 -35.91
N TYR A 206 -30.74 -7.07 -36.10
CA TYR A 206 -29.73 -7.36 -35.09
C TYR A 206 -29.91 -6.55 -33.80
N GLY A 207 -30.17 -5.24 -33.90
CA GLY A 207 -30.44 -4.39 -32.73
C GLY A 207 -31.64 -4.87 -31.92
N SER A 208 -32.79 -5.12 -32.57
CA SER A 208 -34.00 -5.59 -31.87
C SER A 208 -33.89 -7.00 -31.28
N ARG A 209 -33.02 -7.85 -31.82
CA ARG A 209 -32.71 -9.16 -31.22
C ARG A 209 -31.74 -9.02 -30.03
N LEU A 210 -30.75 -8.14 -30.14
CA LEU A 210 -29.82 -7.80 -29.07
C LEU A 210 -30.56 -7.20 -27.87
N GLU A 211 -31.48 -6.26 -28.11
CA GLU A 211 -32.34 -5.64 -27.09
C GLU A 211 -33.12 -6.69 -26.28
N LYS A 212 -33.84 -7.61 -26.95
CA LYS A 212 -34.55 -8.73 -26.29
C LYS A 212 -33.62 -9.64 -25.47
N SER A 213 -32.41 -9.92 -25.96
CA SER A 213 -31.43 -10.72 -25.22
C SER A 213 -30.87 -9.97 -24.00
N ILE A 214 -30.75 -8.64 -24.08
CA ILE A 214 -30.37 -7.79 -22.95
C ILE A 214 -31.49 -7.76 -21.90
N GLU A 215 -32.76 -7.63 -22.30
CA GLU A 215 -33.91 -7.72 -21.40
C GLU A 215 -33.93 -9.06 -20.65
N ALA A 216 -33.68 -10.18 -21.36
CA ALA A 216 -33.59 -11.51 -20.76
C ALA A 216 -32.42 -11.66 -19.77
N LEU A 217 -31.33 -10.91 -19.95
CA LEU A 217 -30.18 -10.86 -19.04
C LEU A 217 -30.39 -9.92 -17.84
N SER A 218 -31.40 -9.03 -17.89
CA SER A 218 -31.62 -8.01 -16.85
C SER A 218 -31.77 -8.57 -15.42
N PRO A 219 -32.42 -9.73 -15.17
CA PRO A 219 -32.49 -10.32 -13.83
C PRO A 219 -31.13 -10.76 -13.26
N SER A 220 -30.13 -11.01 -14.10
CA SER A 220 -28.81 -11.46 -13.65
C SER A 220 -27.93 -10.34 -13.08
N CYS A 221 -28.30 -9.06 -13.29
CA CYS A 221 -27.54 -7.91 -12.80
C CYS A 221 -27.39 -7.91 -11.27
N SER A 222 -28.48 -8.20 -10.55
CA SER A 222 -28.51 -8.21 -9.08
C SER A 222 -27.83 -9.45 -8.46
N VAL A 223 -27.86 -10.58 -9.16
CA VAL A 223 -27.35 -11.86 -8.64
C VAL A 223 -25.84 -11.98 -8.81
N CYS A 224 -25.28 -11.48 -9.92
CA CYS A 224 -23.86 -11.65 -10.27
C CYS A 224 -23.22 -10.35 -10.82
N PRO A 225 -23.24 -9.23 -10.08
CA PRO A 225 -22.84 -7.93 -10.62
C PRO A 225 -21.35 -7.82 -10.94
N LYS A 226 -20.49 -8.70 -10.37
CA LYS A 226 -19.05 -8.76 -10.70
C LYS A 226 -18.77 -9.34 -12.10
N THR A 227 -19.66 -10.18 -12.64
CA THR A 227 -19.48 -10.87 -13.93
C THR A 227 -20.42 -10.36 -15.02
N TYR A 228 -21.55 -9.74 -14.65
CA TYR A 228 -22.52 -9.15 -15.58
C TYR A 228 -21.88 -8.32 -16.73
N PRO A 229 -20.90 -7.41 -16.50
CA PRO A 229 -20.30 -6.65 -17.60
C PRO A 229 -19.57 -7.50 -18.64
N ALA A 230 -18.98 -8.64 -18.26
CA ALA A 230 -18.34 -9.55 -19.22
C ALA A 230 -19.37 -10.33 -20.04
N THR A 231 -20.46 -10.79 -19.42
CA THR A 231 -21.56 -11.47 -20.13
C THR A 231 -22.22 -10.52 -21.13
N LEU A 232 -22.49 -9.28 -20.72
CA LEU A 232 -23.03 -8.25 -21.59
C LEU A 232 -22.05 -7.89 -22.72
N SER A 233 -20.75 -7.78 -22.43
CA SER A 233 -19.72 -7.60 -23.46
C SER A 233 -19.78 -8.71 -24.51
N LYS A 234 -19.79 -9.99 -24.08
CA LYS A 234 -19.89 -11.14 -25.00
C LYS A 234 -21.11 -11.05 -25.91
N LEU A 235 -22.27 -10.69 -25.36
CA LEU A 235 -23.51 -10.53 -26.10
C LEU A 235 -23.38 -9.44 -27.18
N VAL A 236 -23.02 -8.22 -26.78
CA VAL A 236 -22.97 -7.04 -27.67
C VAL A 236 -21.91 -7.22 -28.76
N PHE A 237 -20.68 -7.61 -28.40
CA PHE A 237 -19.61 -7.78 -29.38
C PHE A 237 -19.82 -8.98 -30.32
N SER A 238 -20.50 -10.04 -29.88
CA SER A 238 -20.87 -11.14 -30.79
C SER A 238 -21.99 -10.72 -31.78
N ALA A 239 -22.96 -9.91 -31.35
CA ALA A 239 -23.97 -9.35 -32.24
C ALA A 239 -23.34 -8.41 -33.28
N ILE A 240 -22.40 -7.55 -32.86
CA ILE A 240 -21.60 -6.71 -33.77
C ILE A 240 -20.82 -7.57 -34.78
N SER A 241 -20.14 -8.62 -34.31
CA SER A 241 -19.42 -9.55 -35.20
C SER A 241 -20.34 -10.18 -36.24
N LEU A 242 -21.49 -10.69 -35.83
CA LEU A 242 -22.40 -11.41 -36.72
C LEU A 242 -23.03 -10.47 -37.75
N ALA A 243 -23.48 -9.29 -37.33
CA ALA A 243 -24.00 -8.25 -38.21
C ALA A 243 -22.97 -7.78 -39.25
N THR A 244 -21.71 -7.64 -38.83
CA THR A 244 -20.60 -7.25 -39.73
C THR A 244 -20.34 -8.31 -40.78
N MET A 245 -20.16 -9.56 -40.36
CA MET A 245 -19.93 -10.70 -41.25
C MET A 245 -21.08 -10.91 -42.24
N LYS A 246 -22.33 -10.85 -41.77
CA LYS A 246 -23.51 -11.05 -42.62
C LYS A 246 -23.78 -9.84 -43.53
N SER A 247 -23.48 -8.61 -43.09
CA SER A 247 -23.55 -7.44 -43.98
C SER A 247 -22.55 -7.54 -45.13
N GLY A 248 -21.27 -7.85 -44.84
CA GLY A 248 -20.26 -8.08 -45.88
C GLY A 248 -20.66 -9.19 -46.86
N SER A 249 -21.26 -10.27 -46.36
CA SER A 249 -21.75 -11.38 -47.20
C SER A 249 -22.94 -11.03 -48.12
N ILE A 250 -23.80 -10.08 -47.73
CA ILE A 250 -25.01 -9.72 -48.49
C ILE A 250 -24.77 -8.50 -49.40
N PHE A 251 -23.97 -7.54 -48.93
CA PHE A 251 -23.79 -6.23 -49.57
C PHE A 251 -22.40 -6.01 -50.19
N GLY A 252 -21.44 -6.92 -49.93
CA GLY A 252 -20.05 -6.82 -50.37
C GLY A 252 -19.27 -5.69 -49.68
N ASP A 253 -18.04 -5.47 -50.12
CA ASP A 253 -17.11 -4.45 -49.59
C ASP A 253 -17.44 -3.02 -50.07
N ASN A 254 -18.73 -2.64 -49.96
CA ASN A 254 -19.16 -1.29 -50.29
C ASN A 254 -18.95 -0.34 -49.09
N PRO A 255 -18.10 0.69 -49.20
CA PRO A 255 -17.74 1.55 -48.07
C PRO A 255 -18.93 2.30 -47.46
N VAL A 256 -20.01 2.55 -48.23
CA VAL A 256 -21.23 3.17 -47.71
C VAL A 256 -21.92 2.27 -46.69
N TYR A 257 -21.94 0.97 -46.93
CA TYR A 257 -22.53 -0.02 -46.03
C TYR A 257 -21.58 -0.33 -44.87
N THR A 258 -20.29 -0.54 -45.13
CA THR A 258 -19.28 -0.74 -44.09
C THR A 258 -19.26 0.40 -43.06
N ASN A 259 -19.27 1.66 -43.50
CA ASN A 259 -19.33 2.83 -42.59
C ASN A 259 -20.63 2.85 -41.77
N ARG A 260 -21.73 2.35 -42.31
CA ARG A 260 -23.02 2.29 -41.60
C ARG A 260 -23.09 1.14 -40.59
N VAL A 261 -22.37 0.04 -40.83
CA VAL A 261 -22.11 -1.00 -39.81
C VAL A 261 -21.25 -0.44 -38.68
N VAL A 262 -20.19 0.33 -39.00
CA VAL A 262 -19.36 1.01 -37.99
C VAL A 262 -20.23 1.90 -37.11
N GLN A 263 -20.97 2.86 -37.69
CA GLN A 263 -21.84 3.77 -36.92
C GLN A 263 -22.86 3.04 -36.02
N TRP A 264 -23.44 1.96 -36.51
CA TRP A 264 -24.34 1.14 -35.68
C TRP A 264 -23.60 0.44 -34.54
N ALA A 265 -22.41 -0.14 -34.80
CA ALA A 265 -21.58 -0.72 -33.74
C ALA A 265 -21.13 0.32 -32.70
N GLU A 266 -20.88 1.57 -33.11
CA GLU A 266 -20.60 2.68 -32.19
C GLU A 266 -21.80 2.95 -31.27
N TRP A 267 -23.03 3.03 -31.81
CA TRP A 267 -24.25 3.21 -31.01
C TRP A 267 -24.52 2.03 -30.06
N GLU A 268 -24.33 0.78 -30.48
CA GLU A 268 -24.49 -0.39 -29.61
C GLU A 268 -23.44 -0.41 -28.48
N ILE A 269 -22.23 0.10 -28.72
CA ILE A 269 -21.19 0.25 -27.68
C ILE A 269 -21.53 1.40 -26.72
N GLU A 270 -22.05 2.53 -27.19
CA GLU A 270 -22.55 3.61 -26.33
C GLU A 270 -23.71 3.12 -25.43
N TYR A 271 -24.65 2.37 -26.01
CA TYR A 271 -25.75 1.74 -25.27
C TYR A 271 -25.24 0.74 -24.22
N PHE A 272 -24.29 -0.10 -24.60
CA PHE A 272 -23.59 -1.03 -23.71
C PHE A 272 -22.91 -0.33 -22.52
N VAL A 273 -22.10 0.70 -22.76
CA VAL A 273 -21.38 1.41 -21.69
C VAL A 273 -22.34 2.08 -20.72
N ARG A 274 -23.42 2.68 -21.24
CA ARG A 274 -24.50 3.25 -20.42
C ARG A 274 -25.14 2.18 -19.54
N LEU A 275 -25.47 1.00 -20.10
CA LEU A 275 -26.10 -0.09 -19.37
C LEU A 275 -25.17 -0.72 -18.31
N VAL A 276 -23.87 -0.83 -18.59
CA VAL A 276 -22.87 -1.23 -17.59
C VAL A 276 -22.85 -0.24 -16.42
N LYS A 277 -22.88 1.07 -16.69
CA LYS A 277 -22.87 2.09 -15.64
C LYS A 277 -24.15 2.08 -14.80
N GLU A 278 -25.31 1.91 -15.43
CA GLU A 278 -26.63 1.88 -14.74
C GLU A 278 -26.80 0.64 -13.84
N ASN A 279 -26.17 -0.49 -14.19
CA ASN A 279 -26.31 -1.77 -13.48
C ASN A 279 -25.05 -2.15 -12.67
N ALA A 280 -24.06 -1.26 -12.54
CA ALA A 280 -22.86 -1.51 -11.75
C ALA A 280 -23.16 -1.53 -10.24
N PRO A 281 -22.36 -2.25 -9.42
CA PRO A 281 -22.32 -2.02 -7.98
C PRO A 281 -22.02 -0.55 -7.65
N SER A 282 -22.45 -0.10 -6.47
CA SER A 282 -22.07 1.22 -5.94
C SER A 282 -20.56 1.43 -6.04
N SER A 283 -20.15 2.52 -6.71
CA SER A 283 -18.78 2.77 -7.17
C SER A 283 -17.71 2.81 -6.07
N GLY A 284 -18.09 2.95 -4.80
CA GLY A 284 -17.18 2.86 -3.64
C GLY A 284 -16.87 1.44 -3.16
N THR A 285 -17.54 0.42 -3.71
CA THR A 285 -17.35 -0.99 -3.32
C THR A 285 -16.20 -1.67 -4.07
N VAL A 286 -15.56 -2.65 -3.43
CA VAL A 286 -14.59 -3.58 -4.04
C VAL A 286 -15.16 -4.21 -5.32
N SER A 287 -16.43 -4.63 -5.24
CA SER A 287 -17.16 -5.24 -6.35
C SER A 287 -17.26 -4.33 -7.57
N ALA A 288 -17.38 -3.01 -7.40
CA ALA A 288 -17.40 -2.07 -8.53
C ALA A 288 -16.05 -2.02 -9.25
N LEU A 289 -14.94 -2.00 -8.51
CA LEU A 289 -13.59 -2.04 -9.11
C LEU A 289 -13.40 -3.33 -9.92
N ARG A 290 -13.83 -4.48 -9.39
CA ARG A 290 -13.76 -5.75 -10.12
C ARG A 290 -14.64 -5.74 -11.37
N ALA A 291 -15.89 -5.27 -11.26
CA ALA A 291 -16.84 -5.20 -12.37
C ALA A 291 -16.32 -4.30 -13.50
N ALA A 292 -15.79 -3.12 -13.17
CA ALA A 292 -15.17 -2.20 -14.13
C ALA A 292 -13.92 -2.82 -14.79
N SER A 293 -13.05 -3.45 -14.00
CA SER A 293 -11.83 -4.07 -14.52
C SER A 293 -12.12 -5.29 -15.43
N VAL A 294 -13.14 -6.08 -15.10
CA VAL A 294 -13.64 -7.17 -15.92
C VAL A 294 -14.31 -6.66 -17.21
N CYS A 295 -15.05 -5.54 -17.14
CA CYS A 295 -15.64 -4.88 -18.31
C CYS A 295 -14.57 -4.45 -19.32
N VAL A 296 -13.50 -3.78 -18.87
CA VAL A 296 -12.35 -3.39 -19.72
C VAL A 296 -11.71 -4.62 -20.37
N GLN A 297 -11.43 -5.64 -19.55
CA GLN A 297 -10.76 -6.86 -20.02
C GLN A 297 -11.58 -7.59 -21.10
N ALA A 298 -12.89 -7.74 -20.90
CA ALA A 298 -13.76 -8.39 -21.86
C ALA A 298 -13.94 -7.54 -23.14
N SER A 299 -14.23 -6.25 -22.99
CA SER A 299 -14.52 -5.36 -24.12
C SER A 299 -13.33 -5.23 -25.07
N LEU A 300 -12.11 -5.06 -24.53
CA LEU A 300 -10.90 -4.95 -25.33
C LEU A 300 -10.49 -6.30 -25.95
N ASN A 301 -10.67 -7.42 -25.25
CA ASN A 301 -10.45 -8.75 -25.85
C ASN A 301 -11.38 -8.98 -27.06
N TYR A 302 -12.67 -8.64 -26.94
CA TYR A 302 -13.60 -8.78 -28.07
C TYR A 302 -13.34 -7.76 -29.18
N SER A 303 -12.92 -6.53 -28.84
CA SER A 303 -12.46 -5.56 -29.83
C SER A 303 -11.29 -6.10 -30.66
N LEU A 304 -10.27 -6.69 -30.03
CA LEU A 304 -9.14 -7.33 -30.72
C LEU A 304 -9.56 -8.50 -31.63
N MET A 305 -10.67 -9.17 -31.34
CA MET A 305 -11.26 -10.17 -32.24
C MET A 305 -11.97 -9.53 -33.44
N LEU A 306 -12.68 -8.42 -33.23
CA LEU A 306 -13.34 -7.63 -34.28
C LEU A 306 -12.35 -6.88 -35.19
N GLU A 307 -11.17 -6.54 -34.69
CA GLU A 307 -10.09 -5.93 -35.50
C GLU A 307 -9.68 -6.84 -36.67
N ARG A 308 -9.80 -8.17 -36.51
CA ARG A 308 -9.57 -9.16 -37.58
C ARG A 308 -10.65 -9.14 -38.67
N GLN A 309 -11.81 -8.54 -38.40
CA GLN A 309 -12.92 -8.30 -39.34
C GLN A 309 -12.92 -6.87 -39.87
N GLY A 310 -11.87 -6.08 -39.60
CA GLY A 310 -11.73 -4.69 -40.05
C GLY A 310 -12.28 -3.63 -39.08
N LEU A 311 -12.91 -4.01 -37.97
CA LEU A 311 -13.51 -3.09 -37.01
C LEU A 311 -12.56 -2.72 -35.85
N LYS A 312 -12.04 -1.50 -35.85
CA LYS A 312 -11.08 -0.99 -34.86
C LYS A 312 -11.74 -0.15 -33.77
N LEU A 313 -12.34 -0.83 -32.78
CA LEU A 313 -13.19 -0.21 -31.76
C LEU A 313 -12.45 0.10 -30.43
N SER A 314 -11.21 -0.37 -30.29
CA SER A 314 -10.44 -0.33 -29.04
C SER A 314 -10.25 1.07 -28.46
N LYS A 315 -10.08 2.09 -29.32
CA LYS A 315 -9.98 3.50 -28.88
C LYS A 315 -11.31 4.06 -28.38
N LEU A 316 -12.42 3.74 -29.04
CA LEU A 316 -13.76 4.20 -28.66
C LEU A 316 -14.16 3.62 -27.30
N ILE A 317 -13.95 2.31 -27.12
CA ILE A 317 -14.21 1.60 -25.86
C ILE A 317 -13.45 2.25 -24.70
N LEU A 318 -12.17 2.59 -24.88
CA LEU A 318 -11.38 3.28 -23.88
C LEU A 318 -11.94 4.68 -23.56
N VAL A 319 -12.30 5.47 -24.58
CA VAL A 319 -12.87 6.82 -24.39
C VAL A 319 -14.20 6.79 -23.63
N LEU A 320 -15.09 5.84 -23.97
CA LEU A 320 -16.40 5.72 -23.34
C LEU A 320 -16.33 5.15 -21.92
N LEU A 321 -15.46 4.16 -21.67
CA LEU A 321 -15.31 3.58 -20.33
C LEU A 321 -14.46 4.44 -19.37
N TRP A 322 -13.60 5.34 -19.88
CA TRP A 322 -12.68 6.13 -19.04
C TRP A 322 -13.37 6.85 -17.88
N PRO A 323 -14.48 7.61 -18.06
CA PRO A 323 -15.09 8.36 -16.97
C PRO A 323 -15.66 7.45 -15.86
N PHE A 324 -16.18 6.28 -16.24
CA PHE A 324 -16.70 5.28 -15.31
C PHE A 324 -15.58 4.64 -14.49
N ILE A 325 -14.46 4.30 -15.12
CA ILE A 325 -13.30 3.71 -14.44
C ILE A 325 -12.66 4.73 -13.49
N GLU A 326 -12.54 5.99 -13.90
CA GLU A 326 -12.00 7.06 -13.07
C GLU A 326 -12.85 7.30 -11.81
N GLU A 327 -14.19 7.31 -11.96
CA GLU A 327 -15.15 7.43 -10.87
C GLU A 327 -15.04 6.26 -9.86
N VAL A 328 -14.93 5.03 -10.36
CA VAL A 328 -14.78 3.82 -9.53
C VAL A 328 -13.42 3.79 -8.82
N LEU A 329 -12.33 4.17 -9.49
CA LEU A 329 -11.00 4.29 -8.89
C LEU A 329 -10.99 5.36 -7.79
N GLU A 330 -11.49 6.57 -8.08
CA GLU A 330 -11.55 7.67 -7.12
C GLU A 330 -12.32 7.28 -5.85
N LEU A 331 -13.48 6.62 -5.98
CA LEU A 331 -14.29 6.22 -4.84
C LEU A 331 -13.68 5.03 -4.07
N ASN A 332 -13.02 4.08 -4.73
CA ASN A 332 -12.30 3.00 -4.05
C ASN A 332 -11.06 3.52 -3.28
N PHE A 333 -10.25 4.40 -3.87
CA PHE A 333 -9.11 5.01 -3.16
C PHE A 333 -9.57 5.95 -2.04
N ARG A 334 -10.73 6.59 -2.17
CA ARG A 334 -11.35 7.34 -1.07
C ARG A 334 -11.81 6.45 0.08
N ARG A 335 -12.34 5.25 -0.20
CA ARG A 335 -12.63 4.22 0.82
C ARG A 335 -11.35 3.76 1.50
N ALA A 336 -10.34 3.39 0.72
CA ALA A 336 -9.04 2.95 1.22
C ALA A 336 -8.39 3.98 2.14
N ARG A 337 -8.41 5.27 1.77
CA ARG A 337 -7.88 6.36 2.60
C ARG A 337 -8.60 6.49 3.95
N LYS A 338 -9.92 6.25 3.99
CA LYS A 338 -10.66 6.19 5.26
C LYS A 338 -10.19 5.00 6.10
N LEU A 339 -10.19 3.79 5.53
CA LEU A 339 -9.79 2.56 6.23
C LEU A 339 -8.32 2.55 6.74
N VAL A 340 -7.43 3.33 6.11
CA VAL A 340 -6.04 3.54 6.58
C VAL A 340 -5.96 4.48 7.79
N LEU A 341 -6.90 5.43 7.93
CA LEU A 341 -6.87 6.48 8.95
C LEU A 341 -7.83 6.21 10.13
N ASP A 342 -8.98 5.59 9.86
CA ASP A 342 -10.02 5.29 10.84
C ASP A 342 -9.63 4.03 11.64
N LEU A 343 -8.79 4.22 12.67
CA LEU A 343 -8.20 3.12 13.43
C LEU A 343 -9.13 2.41 14.43
N VAL A 344 -10.37 2.91 14.61
CA VAL A 344 -11.27 2.55 15.73
C VAL A 344 -12.46 1.64 15.37
N GLU A 345 -12.91 1.60 14.11
CA GLU A 345 -14.17 0.89 13.71
C GLU A 345 -13.95 -0.41 12.89
N ALA A 346 -12.71 -0.90 12.77
CA ALA A 346 -12.35 -1.96 11.82
C ALA A 346 -12.44 -3.41 12.34
N ASP A 347 -13.12 -3.67 13.47
CA ASP A 347 -13.06 -4.95 14.20
C ASP A 347 -13.78 -6.14 13.51
N GLU A 348 -14.54 -5.89 12.43
CA GLU A 348 -15.33 -6.94 11.75
C GLU A 348 -14.94 -7.27 10.29
N CYS A 349 -14.01 -6.53 9.64
CA CYS A 349 -13.96 -6.54 8.16
C CYS A 349 -12.65 -7.01 7.48
N MET A 350 -11.55 -7.28 8.20
CA MET A 350 -10.30 -7.77 7.58
C MET A 350 -9.70 -8.97 8.29
N SER A 351 -9.95 -10.16 7.73
CA SER A 351 -9.14 -11.35 7.97
C SER A 351 -7.74 -11.12 7.37
N PHE A 352 -6.81 -10.65 8.19
CA PHE A 352 -5.47 -10.28 7.76
C PHE A 352 -4.76 -11.45 7.06
N SER A 353 -4.23 -11.17 5.86
CA SER A 353 -3.41 -12.12 5.12
C SER A 353 -2.13 -12.43 5.90
N PRO A 354 -1.86 -13.70 6.26
CA PRO A 354 -0.66 -14.07 7.03
C PRO A 354 0.65 -13.75 6.29
N ARG A 355 0.56 -13.45 4.98
CA ARG A 355 1.64 -13.01 4.10
C ARG A 355 2.36 -11.74 4.60
N PHE A 356 1.62 -10.78 5.14
CA PHE A 356 2.20 -9.52 5.64
C PHE A 356 2.51 -9.55 7.13
N ALA A 357 1.92 -10.50 7.87
CA ALA A 357 2.19 -10.67 9.28
C ALA A 357 3.69 -10.92 9.54
N ALA A 358 4.27 -11.99 8.98
CA ALA A 358 5.65 -12.37 9.25
C ALA A 358 6.73 -11.25 9.06
N PRO A 359 6.76 -10.49 7.95
CA PRO A 359 7.76 -9.42 7.77
C PRO A 359 7.51 -8.16 8.61
N LEU A 360 6.30 -7.94 9.14
CA LEU A 360 5.95 -6.76 9.94
C LEU A 360 5.88 -7.04 11.45
N SER A 361 5.57 -8.28 11.85
CA SER A 361 5.67 -8.74 13.23
C SER A 361 7.11 -8.95 13.71
N ALA A 362 8.10 -8.79 12.83
CA ALA A 362 9.50 -8.62 13.25
C ALA A 362 9.70 -7.37 14.13
N PHE A 363 8.80 -6.39 14.04
CA PHE A 363 8.86 -5.12 14.78
C PHE A 363 7.88 -5.05 15.97
N THR A 364 7.13 -6.11 16.29
CA THR A 364 6.24 -6.10 17.47
C THR A 364 7.04 -6.26 18.75
N ILE A 365 7.10 -5.19 19.53
CA ILE A 365 7.60 -5.20 20.92
C ILE A 365 6.48 -5.77 21.82
N SER A 366 6.83 -6.37 22.96
CA SER A 366 5.89 -7.13 23.82
C SER A 366 4.70 -6.33 24.39
N SER A 367 4.71 -5.00 24.25
CA SER A 367 3.66 -4.08 24.70
C SER A 367 2.73 -3.56 23.60
N ASP A 368 3.12 -3.58 22.32
CA ASP A 368 2.34 -2.93 21.26
C ASP A 368 2.07 -3.79 20.02
N ARG A 369 0.79 -4.12 19.86
CA ARG A 369 0.22 -4.84 18.72
C ARG A 369 -0.30 -3.89 17.64
N MET A 370 -0.50 -2.60 17.95
CA MET A 370 -1.18 -1.63 17.09
C MET A 370 -0.30 -1.13 15.94
N LEU A 371 1.01 -0.95 16.16
CA LEU A 371 1.93 -0.52 15.11
C LEU A 371 2.05 -1.51 13.94
N ALA A 372 2.31 -2.78 14.23
CA ALA A 372 2.39 -3.81 13.19
C ALA A 372 1.02 -4.00 12.50
N ASP A 373 -0.08 -3.93 13.26
CA ASP A 373 -1.44 -3.96 12.70
C ASP A 373 -1.66 -2.82 11.68
N SER A 374 -1.18 -1.60 11.97
CA SER A 374 -1.30 -0.47 11.02
C SER A 374 -0.64 -0.75 9.66
N GLY A 375 0.54 -1.37 9.68
CA GLY A 375 1.30 -1.70 8.46
C GLY A 375 0.69 -2.89 7.70
N ILE A 376 0.25 -3.91 8.42
CA ILE A 376 -0.47 -5.06 7.85
C ILE A 376 -1.78 -4.57 7.20
N ARG A 377 -2.54 -3.72 7.90
CA ARG A 377 -3.79 -3.11 7.43
C ARG A 377 -3.59 -2.27 6.16
N PHE A 378 -2.57 -1.41 6.14
CA PHE A 378 -2.21 -0.67 4.92
C PHE A 378 -1.94 -1.63 3.74
N MET A 379 -1.15 -2.68 3.96
CA MET A 379 -0.84 -3.66 2.92
C MET A 379 -2.06 -4.48 2.46
N CYS A 380 -2.94 -4.90 3.38
CA CYS A 380 -4.19 -5.59 3.05
C CYS A 380 -5.16 -4.71 2.23
N ILE A 381 -5.28 -3.42 2.57
CA ILE A 381 -6.11 -2.46 1.80
C ILE A 381 -5.55 -2.28 0.37
N VAL A 382 -4.23 -2.27 0.21
CA VAL A 382 -3.59 -2.21 -1.12
C VAL A 382 -3.74 -3.53 -1.88
N GLU A 383 -3.59 -4.69 -1.21
CA GLU A 383 -3.77 -6.01 -1.84
C GLU A 383 -5.20 -6.20 -2.32
N ASP A 384 -6.23 -5.85 -1.53
CA ASP A 384 -7.65 -5.85 -1.92
C ASP A 384 -7.90 -5.08 -3.23
N ILE A 385 -7.33 -3.86 -3.35
CA ILE A 385 -7.41 -3.06 -4.59
C ILE A 385 -6.72 -3.78 -5.75
N LEU A 386 -5.48 -4.26 -5.55
CA LEU A 386 -4.67 -4.87 -6.59
C LEU A 386 -5.28 -6.17 -7.13
N GLU A 387 -5.88 -7.00 -6.27
CA GLU A 387 -6.55 -8.25 -6.66
C GLU A 387 -7.78 -8.05 -7.55
N GLN A 388 -8.46 -6.89 -7.44
CA GLN A 388 -9.62 -6.62 -8.31
C GLN A 388 -9.20 -6.35 -9.75
N LEU A 389 -7.95 -5.96 -9.99
CA LEU A 389 -7.47 -5.52 -11.30
C LEU A 389 -7.28 -6.69 -12.30
N THR A 390 -7.32 -6.35 -13.58
CA THR A 390 -7.14 -7.27 -14.71
C THR A 390 -6.00 -6.76 -15.60
N PRO A 391 -5.32 -7.64 -16.36
CA PRO A 391 -4.15 -7.26 -17.16
C PRO A 391 -4.36 -6.05 -18.07
N LEU A 392 -5.48 -5.96 -18.79
CA LEU A 392 -5.75 -4.83 -19.69
C LEU A 392 -6.10 -3.53 -18.94
N THR A 393 -6.73 -3.62 -17.77
CA THR A 393 -6.93 -2.43 -16.92
C THR A 393 -5.60 -1.88 -16.41
N ILE A 394 -4.68 -2.76 -15.99
CA ILE A 394 -3.34 -2.35 -15.56
C ILE A 394 -2.55 -1.75 -16.74
N LEU A 395 -2.69 -2.31 -17.95
CA LEU A 395 -2.03 -1.79 -19.16
C LEU A 395 -2.45 -0.36 -19.49
N HIS A 396 -3.74 -0.03 -19.37
CA HIS A 396 -4.29 1.27 -19.76
C HIS A 396 -4.40 2.30 -18.62
N PHE A 397 -4.60 1.85 -17.37
CA PHE A 397 -4.85 2.71 -16.20
C PHE A 397 -3.76 2.59 -15.13
N GLY A 398 -2.77 1.71 -15.30
CA GLY A 398 -1.75 1.42 -14.29
C GLY A 398 -0.97 2.64 -13.79
N GLY A 399 -0.69 3.63 -14.64
CA GLY A 399 -0.03 4.88 -14.21
C GLY A 399 -0.86 5.70 -13.22
N ASN A 400 -2.19 5.77 -13.42
CA ASN A 400 -3.11 6.42 -12.51
C ASN A 400 -3.23 5.64 -11.19
N ILE A 401 -3.36 4.32 -11.29
CA ILE A 401 -3.42 3.42 -10.12
C ILE A 401 -2.15 3.55 -9.26
N LEU A 402 -0.96 3.55 -9.86
CA LEU A 402 0.30 3.77 -9.15
C LEU A 402 0.35 5.15 -8.47
N SER A 403 -0.07 6.22 -9.17
CA SER A 403 -0.14 7.56 -8.58
C SER A 403 -1.06 7.60 -7.35
N ARG A 404 -2.21 6.94 -7.41
CA ARG A 404 -3.18 6.85 -6.31
C ARG A 404 -2.69 5.99 -5.14
N ILE A 405 -1.95 4.91 -5.40
CA ILE A 405 -1.24 4.13 -4.37
C ILE A 405 -0.16 5.00 -3.70
N GLY A 406 0.57 5.81 -4.47
CA GLY A 406 1.54 6.78 -3.93
C GLY A 406 0.89 7.79 -2.99
N GLN A 407 -0.24 8.38 -3.39
CA GLN A 407 -1.01 9.30 -2.54
C GLN A 407 -1.59 8.64 -1.28
N LEU A 408 -1.95 7.35 -1.35
CA LEU A 408 -2.38 6.58 -0.17
C LEU A 408 -1.21 6.33 0.79
N PHE A 409 -0.03 6.01 0.27
CA PHE A 409 1.21 5.89 1.05
C PHE A 409 1.59 7.22 1.69
N ASP A 410 1.44 8.36 0.99
CA ASP A 410 1.65 9.69 1.58
C ASP A 410 0.77 9.90 2.81
N LYS A 411 -0.51 9.51 2.74
CA LYS A 411 -1.44 9.66 3.86
C LYS A 411 -1.16 8.71 5.02
N TYR A 412 -0.60 7.53 4.73
CA TYR A 412 -0.07 6.64 5.76
C TYR A 412 1.19 7.23 6.43
N MET A 413 2.14 7.79 5.65
CA MET A 413 3.32 8.48 6.21
C MET A 413 2.93 9.72 7.04
N ASP A 414 1.96 10.52 6.59
CA ASP A 414 1.42 11.66 7.35
C ASP A 414 0.87 11.21 8.72
N ALA A 415 0.18 10.06 8.78
CA ALA A 415 -0.34 9.50 10.03
C ALA A 415 0.79 8.98 10.95
N LEU A 416 1.82 8.32 10.39
CA LEU A 416 2.98 7.90 11.16
C LEU A 416 3.80 9.08 11.71
N ILE A 417 3.89 10.20 10.96
CA ILE A 417 4.52 11.44 11.45
C ILE A 417 3.76 11.99 12.67
N LYS A 418 2.43 11.99 12.65
CA LYS A 418 1.59 12.41 13.80
C LYS A 418 1.68 11.48 15.01
N ALA A 419 2.14 10.24 14.83
CA ALA A 419 2.35 9.29 15.92
C ALA A 419 3.73 9.44 16.59
N LEU A 420 4.67 10.19 16.00
CA LEU A 420 5.96 10.53 16.63
C LEU A 420 5.81 11.74 17.57
N PRO A 421 6.67 11.89 18.60
CA PRO A 421 6.60 13.02 19.53
C PRO A 421 6.81 14.37 18.84
N GLY A 422 6.06 15.40 19.27
CA GLY A 422 6.19 16.78 18.81
C GLY A 422 6.87 17.70 19.85
N PRO A 423 7.38 18.87 19.44
CA PRO A 423 8.14 19.77 20.32
C PRO A 423 7.25 20.78 21.09
N SER A 424 5.92 20.71 20.95
CA SER A 424 4.98 21.71 21.50
C SER A 424 3.63 21.12 21.92
N ASP A 425 3.64 19.96 22.58
CA ASP A 425 2.40 19.30 23.02
C ASP A 425 1.76 19.95 24.27
N ASP A 426 2.44 20.89 24.94
CA ASP A 426 1.87 21.67 26.08
C ASP A 426 0.96 22.85 25.65
N ASP A 427 1.15 23.41 24.43
CA ASP A 427 0.35 24.57 23.96
C ASP A 427 -0.92 24.16 23.17
N ASN A 428 -1.03 22.89 22.73
CA ASN A 428 -2.11 22.40 21.88
C ASN A 428 -3.40 22.02 22.63
N LEU A 429 -3.79 22.80 23.65
CA LEU A 429 -5.04 22.61 24.39
C LEU A 429 -6.31 23.09 23.65
N THR A 430 -6.19 23.66 22.44
CA THR A 430 -7.30 24.43 21.82
C THR A 430 -7.61 24.20 20.34
N GLU A 431 -6.88 23.33 19.63
CA GLU A 431 -7.31 22.87 18.30
C GLU A 431 -7.90 21.45 18.38
N LEU A 432 -8.87 21.16 17.51
CA LEU A 432 -9.70 19.94 17.60
C LEU A 432 -8.84 18.70 17.81
N LYS A 433 -9.18 17.93 18.86
CA LYS A 433 -8.60 16.63 19.17
C LYS A 433 -8.86 15.64 18.03
N GLU A 434 -8.07 15.72 16.96
CA GLU A 434 -7.81 14.58 16.07
C GLU A 434 -7.32 13.46 16.99
N PHE A 435 -8.11 12.38 17.09
CA PHE A 435 -7.75 11.23 17.88
C PHE A 435 -6.56 10.51 17.22
N VAL A 436 -5.35 10.94 17.58
CA VAL A 436 -4.13 10.18 17.35
C VAL A 436 -4.26 8.89 18.17
N SER A 437 -4.55 7.78 17.49
CA SER A 437 -4.89 6.51 18.14
C SER A 437 -3.71 5.80 18.78
N PHE A 438 -2.49 6.22 18.48
CA PHE A 438 -1.24 5.67 19.00
C PHE A 438 -0.13 6.74 18.94
N ARG A 439 0.70 6.79 19.98
CA ARG A 439 1.86 7.70 20.10
C ARG A 439 3.08 6.87 20.50
N ALA A 440 4.15 6.92 19.72
CA ALA A 440 5.43 6.27 20.03
C ALA A 440 6.24 7.18 20.94
N GLU A 441 6.38 6.84 22.22
CA GLU A 441 7.09 7.67 23.19
C GLU A 441 8.54 7.22 23.37
N THR A 442 8.80 5.91 23.22
CA THR A 442 10.13 5.31 23.39
C THR A 442 10.93 5.26 22.08
N ASP A 443 12.27 5.28 22.18
CA ASP A 443 13.17 5.10 21.03
C ASP A 443 12.86 3.82 20.24
N SER A 444 12.49 2.74 20.93
CA SER A 444 12.16 1.45 20.30
C SER A 444 10.84 1.49 19.51
N GLU A 445 9.78 2.13 20.01
CA GLU A 445 8.53 2.32 19.28
C GLU A 445 8.72 3.24 18.06
N GLN A 446 9.48 4.32 18.20
CA GLN A 446 9.78 5.25 17.10
C GLN A 446 10.63 4.57 16.00
N LEU A 447 11.58 3.72 16.39
CA LEU A 447 12.34 2.89 15.45
C LEU A 447 11.47 1.80 14.81
N ALA A 448 10.51 1.20 15.53
CA ALA A 448 9.57 0.24 14.98
C ALA A 448 8.67 0.85 13.89
N ILE A 449 8.17 2.08 14.09
CA ILE A 449 7.48 2.88 13.04
C ILE A 449 8.33 2.96 11.77
N LEU A 450 9.59 3.37 11.91
CA LEU A 450 10.51 3.50 10.79
C LEU A 450 10.81 2.15 10.12
N GLY A 451 10.93 1.07 10.88
CA GLY A 451 11.15 -0.30 10.39
C GLY A 451 9.98 -0.85 9.57
N VAL A 452 8.74 -0.65 10.05
CA VAL A 452 7.50 -0.98 9.34
C VAL A 452 7.39 -0.19 8.04
N ALA A 453 7.53 1.14 8.11
CA ALA A 453 7.45 2.02 6.96
C ALA A 453 8.50 1.68 5.88
N PHE A 454 9.74 1.40 6.29
CA PHE A 454 10.84 1.02 5.41
C PHE A 454 10.63 -0.36 4.77
N THR A 455 10.09 -1.33 5.53
CA THR A 455 9.79 -2.67 5.01
C THR A 455 8.64 -2.63 4.00
N ILE A 456 7.64 -1.77 4.21
CA ILE A 456 6.60 -1.50 3.20
C ILE A 456 7.23 -0.87 1.94
N LEU A 457 8.06 0.16 2.11
CA LEU A 457 8.72 0.90 1.02
C LEU A 457 9.62 0.02 0.12
N GLU A 458 10.52 -0.75 0.72
CA GLU A 458 11.59 -1.44 -0.02
C GLU A 458 11.21 -2.85 -0.46
N GLU A 459 10.34 -3.53 0.29
CA GLU A 459 10.00 -4.94 0.10
C GLU A 459 8.53 -5.13 -0.27
N LEU A 460 7.58 -4.85 0.64
CA LEU A 460 6.20 -5.35 0.49
C LEU A 460 5.44 -4.68 -0.66
N LEU A 461 5.41 -3.35 -0.70
CA LEU A 461 4.64 -2.59 -1.69
C LEU A 461 5.23 -2.73 -3.11
N PRO A 462 6.56 -2.63 -3.33
CA PRO A 462 7.14 -2.94 -4.63
C PRO A 462 6.90 -4.38 -5.08
N ASN A 463 6.98 -5.37 -4.18
CA ASN A 463 6.77 -6.77 -4.56
C ASN A 463 5.31 -7.04 -4.93
N ALA A 464 4.33 -6.50 -4.20
CA ALA A 464 2.91 -6.64 -4.53
C ALA A 464 2.61 -6.10 -5.94
N VAL A 465 3.07 -4.87 -6.24
CA VAL A 465 2.93 -4.24 -7.55
C VAL A 465 3.69 -5.02 -8.64
N MET A 466 4.96 -5.37 -8.42
CA MET A 466 5.78 -6.05 -9.43
C MET A 466 5.27 -7.45 -9.78
N ASN A 467 4.67 -8.18 -8.84
CA ASN A 467 4.06 -9.48 -9.12
C ASN A 467 2.87 -9.35 -10.08
N LEU A 468 1.98 -8.39 -9.82
CA LEU A 468 0.81 -8.13 -10.67
C LEU A 468 1.21 -7.64 -12.08
N TRP A 469 2.24 -6.79 -12.18
CA TRP A 469 2.75 -6.33 -13.48
C TRP A 469 3.51 -7.44 -14.25
N LYS A 470 4.23 -8.35 -13.58
CA LYS A 470 4.91 -9.48 -14.23
C LYS A 470 3.93 -10.47 -14.85
N GLN A 471 2.78 -10.70 -14.22
CA GLN A 471 1.72 -11.58 -14.75
C GLN A 471 1.18 -11.13 -16.13
N GLN A 472 1.38 -9.86 -16.53
CA GLN A 472 1.09 -9.41 -17.90
C GLN A 472 2.04 -10.01 -18.94
N SER A 473 3.30 -10.28 -18.58
CA SER A 473 4.35 -10.68 -19.53
C SER A 473 4.38 -12.19 -19.80
N GLU A 474 3.81 -13.01 -18.93
CA GLU A 474 3.84 -14.48 -19.03
C GLU A 474 2.52 -15.07 -19.58
N GLY A 475 1.45 -14.26 -19.70
CA GLY A 475 0.14 -14.69 -20.19
C GLY A 475 0.03 -14.97 -21.70
N GLY A 476 1.15 -15.01 -22.44
CA GLY A 476 1.18 -15.29 -23.87
C GLY A 476 1.62 -16.73 -24.17
N GLU A 477 0.73 -17.54 -24.73
CA GLU A 477 1.12 -18.85 -25.29
C GLU A 477 2.23 -18.69 -26.37
N PRO A 478 3.22 -19.60 -26.43
CA PRO A 478 4.22 -19.60 -27.49
C PRO A 478 3.62 -20.18 -28.78
N LYS A 479 3.01 -19.33 -29.61
CA LYS A 479 2.54 -19.71 -30.95
C LYS A 479 3.30 -18.97 -32.06
N SER A 480 4.14 -19.77 -32.72
CA SER A 480 4.83 -19.51 -33.98
C SER A 480 4.04 -18.66 -34.99
N GLY A 481 4.70 -17.65 -35.59
CA GLY A 481 4.24 -17.01 -36.83
C GLY A 481 4.29 -15.47 -36.83
N SER A 482 5.18 -14.92 -37.66
CA SER A 482 5.38 -13.49 -38.01
C SER A 482 5.50 -12.49 -36.84
N ALA A 483 6.73 -12.03 -36.63
CA ALA A 483 6.98 -10.84 -35.82
C ALA A 483 6.65 -9.57 -36.60
N GLU A 484 5.69 -8.79 -36.13
CA GLU A 484 5.64 -7.35 -36.40
C GLU A 484 4.97 -6.60 -35.22
N ASN A 485 5.79 -5.81 -34.51
CA ASN A 485 5.38 -4.67 -33.67
C ASN A 485 4.47 -4.92 -32.44
N VAL A 486 4.97 -5.68 -31.46
CA VAL A 486 4.69 -5.39 -30.04
C VAL A 486 6.00 -4.97 -29.36
N THR A 487 6.33 -3.68 -29.47
CA THR A 487 7.41 -3.07 -28.69
C THR A 487 6.98 -3.03 -27.22
N PRO A 488 7.75 -3.55 -26.26
CA PRO A 488 7.41 -3.42 -24.84
C PRO A 488 7.38 -1.94 -24.49
N ILE A 489 6.24 -1.44 -24.00
CA ILE A 489 5.98 0.00 -23.89
C ILE A 489 6.97 0.61 -22.87
N PRO A 490 7.88 1.53 -23.29
CA PRO A 490 8.93 2.02 -22.40
C PRO A 490 8.42 2.93 -21.28
N SER A 491 7.16 3.39 -21.34
CA SER A 491 6.54 4.22 -20.30
C SER A 491 6.36 3.50 -18.97
N THR A 492 6.06 2.20 -18.97
CA THR A 492 5.76 1.45 -17.72
C THR A 492 6.99 1.33 -16.82
N SER A 493 8.17 1.11 -17.39
CA SER A 493 9.43 1.07 -16.62
C SER A 493 9.81 2.44 -16.03
N THR A 494 9.55 3.52 -16.77
CA THR A 494 9.80 4.89 -16.31
C THR A 494 8.82 5.28 -15.20
N GLY A 495 7.52 5.04 -15.40
CA GLY A 495 6.49 5.31 -14.38
C GLY A 495 6.70 4.55 -13.08
N LEU A 496 7.14 3.29 -13.12
CA LEU A 496 7.50 2.52 -11.92
C LEU A 496 8.72 3.10 -11.18
N LYS A 497 9.71 3.65 -11.90
CA LYS A 497 10.86 4.33 -11.29
C LYS A 497 10.45 5.65 -10.64
N ASP A 498 9.63 6.44 -11.32
CA ASP A 498 9.15 7.72 -10.80
C ASP A 498 8.24 7.53 -9.58
N TRP A 499 7.37 6.51 -9.61
CA TRP A 499 6.59 6.06 -8.46
C TRP A 499 7.46 5.60 -7.28
N ARG A 500 8.53 4.82 -7.52
CA ARG A 500 9.45 4.43 -6.43
C ARG A 500 10.19 5.64 -5.84
N ARG A 501 10.54 6.66 -6.63
CA ARG A 501 11.09 7.92 -6.12
C ARG A 501 10.07 8.69 -5.28
N HIS A 502 8.80 8.70 -5.68
CA HIS A 502 7.70 9.30 -4.90
C HIS A 502 7.57 8.63 -3.52
N LEU A 503 7.52 7.29 -3.47
CA LEU A 503 7.48 6.55 -2.20
C LEU A 503 8.70 6.85 -1.32
N GLN A 504 9.92 6.84 -1.90
CA GLN A 504 11.14 7.14 -1.17
C GLN A 504 11.10 8.54 -0.55
N HIS A 505 10.68 9.55 -1.30
CA HIS A 505 10.55 10.93 -0.82
C HIS A 505 9.54 11.05 0.34
N SER A 506 8.44 10.30 0.32
CA SER A 506 7.46 10.33 1.41
C SER A 506 7.94 9.60 2.67
N PHE A 507 8.74 8.55 2.53
CA PHE A 507 9.47 7.96 3.66
C PHE A 507 10.59 8.89 4.18
N ASP A 508 11.30 9.58 3.30
CA ASP A 508 12.36 10.53 3.68
C ASP A 508 11.81 11.65 4.57
N LYS A 509 10.56 12.10 4.36
CA LYS A 509 9.86 13.03 5.29
C LYS A 509 9.70 12.46 6.70
N LEU A 510 9.26 11.20 6.82
CA LEU A 510 9.07 10.53 8.12
C LEU A 510 10.41 10.38 8.85
N ARG A 511 11.45 9.93 8.16
CA ARG A 511 12.82 9.85 8.69
C ARG A 511 13.33 11.23 9.12
N ASP A 512 13.22 12.24 8.26
CA ASP A 512 13.74 13.57 8.55
C ASP A 512 12.96 14.27 9.68
N HIS A 513 11.66 13.98 9.84
CA HIS A 513 10.90 14.38 11.01
C HIS A 513 11.48 13.75 12.28
N PHE A 514 11.61 12.41 12.32
CA PHE A 514 12.23 11.71 13.45
C PHE A 514 13.62 12.29 13.77
N CYS A 515 14.50 12.42 12.77
CA CYS A 515 15.85 12.95 12.98
C CYS A 515 15.84 14.36 13.57
N ARG A 516 14.94 15.23 13.10
CA ARG A 516 14.79 16.58 13.64
C ARG A 516 14.31 16.56 15.09
N GLN A 517 13.30 15.78 15.44
CA GLN A 517 12.80 15.70 16.82
C GLN A 517 13.86 15.12 17.77
N TYR A 518 14.57 14.07 17.35
CA TYR A 518 15.64 13.45 18.14
C TYR A 518 16.82 14.41 18.38
N VAL A 519 17.16 15.22 17.38
CA VAL A 519 18.21 16.23 17.52
C VAL A 519 17.75 17.42 18.37
N LEU A 520 16.49 17.86 18.27
CA LEU A 520 15.94 18.90 19.13
C LEU A 520 15.86 18.47 20.59
N SER A 521 15.44 17.24 20.90
CA SER A 521 15.39 16.71 22.28
C SER A 521 16.79 16.46 22.88
N PHE A 522 17.81 16.32 22.04
CA PHE A 522 19.21 16.33 22.43
C PHE A 522 19.73 17.75 22.71
N ILE A 523 19.49 18.72 21.81
CA ILE A 523 20.00 20.09 21.92
C ILE A 523 19.34 20.87 23.07
N TYR A 524 18.01 20.76 23.21
CA TYR A 524 17.25 21.49 24.22
C TYR A 524 16.93 20.59 25.41
N SER A 525 17.00 21.15 26.62
CA SER A 525 16.45 20.50 27.81
C SER A 525 14.92 20.54 27.80
N ARG A 526 14.27 19.74 28.66
CA ARG A 526 12.81 19.82 28.88
C ARG A 526 12.34 21.20 29.38
N GLU A 527 13.25 22.02 29.88
CA GLU A 527 13.01 23.39 30.35
C GLU A 527 13.27 24.45 29.26
N GLY A 528 13.54 24.03 28.02
CA GLY A 528 13.85 24.93 26.90
C GLY A 528 15.28 25.50 26.90
N LYS A 529 16.14 25.12 27.85
CA LYS A 529 17.53 25.59 27.91
C LYS A 529 18.40 24.88 26.86
N THR A 530 19.24 25.62 26.15
CA THR A 530 20.22 25.08 25.20
C THR A 530 21.34 24.31 25.93
N ARG A 531 21.50 23.02 25.63
CA ARG A 531 22.65 22.21 26.08
C ARG A 531 23.89 22.43 25.22
N LEU A 532 23.71 22.80 23.96
CA LEU A 532 24.81 23.11 23.03
C LEU A 532 24.90 24.63 22.83
N ASP A 533 25.41 25.30 23.87
CA ASP A 533 25.65 26.75 23.91
C ASP A 533 27.08 27.08 23.44
N ALA A 534 27.24 28.16 22.68
CA ALA A 534 28.54 28.68 22.25
C ALA A 534 29.42 29.18 23.42
N GLN A 535 28.83 29.49 24.59
CA GLN A 535 29.58 29.91 25.79
C GLN A 535 30.66 28.90 26.24
N ILE A 536 30.49 27.61 25.92
CA ILE A 536 31.49 26.56 26.23
C ILE A 536 32.84 26.79 25.54
N TYR A 537 32.89 27.62 24.50
CA TYR A 537 34.11 27.97 23.77
C TYR A 537 34.70 29.34 24.16
N LEU A 538 34.08 30.06 25.10
CA LEU A 538 34.55 31.40 25.54
C LEU A 538 35.35 31.37 26.85
N ASN A 539 34.96 30.53 27.82
CA ASN A 539 35.53 30.58 29.17
C ASN A 539 36.75 29.65 29.31
N GLY A 540 37.93 30.25 29.44
CA GLY A 540 39.20 29.54 29.64
C GLY A 540 39.49 29.06 31.08
N ASP A 541 38.52 29.18 32.00
CA ASP A 541 38.69 28.97 33.45
C ASP A 541 37.80 27.83 34.00
N GLY A 542 37.20 27.03 33.12
CA GLY A 542 36.48 25.81 33.51
C GLY A 542 37.44 24.67 33.82
N GLU A 543 37.20 23.94 34.92
CA GLU A 543 37.92 22.70 35.24
C GLU A 543 37.76 21.63 34.13
N ASP A 544 36.81 21.81 33.20
CA ASP A 544 36.61 20.97 32.01
C ASP A 544 37.70 21.12 30.94
N LEU A 545 38.47 22.22 30.91
CA LEU A 545 39.54 22.46 29.93
C LEU A 545 40.88 21.80 30.34
N TYR A 546 40.83 20.56 30.81
CA TYR A 546 42.01 19.73 31.07
C TYR A 546 42.72 19.33 29.75
N TRP A 547 43.41 20.29 29.13
CA TRP A 547 44.44 20.11 28.10
C TRP A 547 45.73 19.46 28.69
N GLY A 548 45.55 18.50 29.60
CA GLY A 548 46.56 17.52 29.96
C GLY A 548 46.81 16.56 28.80
N SER A 549 47.58 15.50 29.07
CA SER A 549 48.23 14.63 28.07
C SER A 549 47.33 13.97 27.01
N THR A 550 46.01 14.06 27.12
CA THR A 550 45.03 13.58 26.13
C THR A 550 43.77 14.49 26.13
N PRO A 551 43.61 15.39 25.14
CA PRO A 551 42.40 16.19 25.02
C PRO A 551 41.18 15.35 24.62
N LEU A 552 39.98 15.84 24.96
CA LEU A 552 38.68 15.24 24.65
C LEU A 552 37.79 16.25 23.92
N PRO A 553 36.78 15.80 23.15
CA PRO A 553 35.72 16.67 22.64
C PRO A 553 34.91 17.26 23.81
N SER A 554 34.19 18.36 23.58
CA SER A 554 33.42 19.03 24.64
C SER A 554 32.26 18.16 25.13
N LEU A 555 31.78 18.42 26.35
CA LEU A 555 30.74 17.61 27.01
C LEU A 555 29.48 17.40 26.15
N PRO A 556 28.95 18.39 25.40
CA PRO A 556 27.84 18.15 24.47
C PRO A 556 28.17 17.11 23.39
N PHE A 557 29.38 17.13 22.82
CA PHE A 557 29.76 16.16 21.79
C PHE A 557 30.07 14.77 22.37
N GLN A 558 30.58 14.67 23.60
CA GLN A 558 30.65 13.40 24.33
C GLN A 558 29.23 12.82 24.58
N ALA A 559 28.29 13.65 25.03
CA ALA A 559 26.89 13.25 25.24
C ALA A 559 26.19 12.86 23.92
N LEU A 560 26.50 13.54 22.80
CA LEU A 560 26.04 13.16 21.47
C LEU A 560 26.52 11.76 21.08
N PHE A 561 27.80 11.45 21.31
CA PHE A 561 28.35 10.13 21.05
C PHE A 561 27.65 9.06 21.90
N ALA A 562 27.48 9.30 23.20
CA ALA A 562 26.75 8.38 24.08
C ALA A 562 25.29 8.15 23.61
N LYS A 563 24.58 9.22 23.21
CA LYS A 563 23.21 9.12 22.67
C LYS A 563 23.14 8.37 21.34
N LEU A 564 24.09 8.60 20.43
CA LEU A 564 24.17 7.85 19.17
C LEU A 564 24.49 6.38 19.40
N GLN A 565 25.31 6.03 20.40
CA GLN A 565 25.54 4.63 20.79
C GLN A 565 24.29 3.99 21.42
N GLN A 566 23.60 4.70 22.32
CA GLN A 566 22.33 4.24 22.91
C GLN A 566 21.30 3.91 21.82
N LEU A 567 21.08 4.84 20.88
CA LEU A 567 20.15 4.63 19.77
C LEU A 567 20.63 3.53 18.80
N ALA A 568 21.95 3.41 18.56
CA ALA A 568 22.49 2.35 17.70
C ALA A 568 22.26 0.95 18.29
N THR A 569 22.34 0.79 19.62
CA THR A 569 22.00 -0.46 20.32
C THR A 569 20.53 -0.80 20.15
N VAL A 570 19.62 0.14 20.47
CA VAL A 570 18.16 -0.07 20.31
C VAL A 570 17.78 -0.35 18.85
N ALA A 571 18.42 0.34 17.89
CA ALA A 571 18.23 0.09 16.46
C ALA A 571 18.80 -1.27 16.03
N GLY A 572 19.87 -1.75 16.68
CA GLY A 572 20.40 -3.10 16.53
C GLY A 572 19.34 -4.16 16.84
N ASP A 573 18.64 -4.00 17.96
CA ASP A 573 17.64 -4.95 18.47
C ASP A 573 16.27 -4.84 17.76
N VAL A 574 15.80 -3.63 17.46
CA VAL A 574 14.49 -3.39 16.84
C VAL A 574 14.53 -3.56 15.31
N LEU A 575 15.64 -3.20 14.67
CA LEU A 575 15.81 -3.24 13.21
C LEU A 575 16.72 -4.40 12.77
N LEU A 576 16.61 -5.56 13.43
CA LEU A 576 17.37 -6.77 13.13
C LEU A 576 17.28 -7.16 11.65
N GLY A 577 18.43 -7.38 11.00
CA GLY A 577 18.52 -7.70 9.57
C GLY A 577 18.17 -6.54 8.63
N LYS A 578 18.11 -5.29 9.14
CA LYS A 578 17.79 -4.07 8.38
C LYS A 578 18.92 -3.03 8.53
N GLU A 579 20.17 -3.46 8.43
CA GLU A 579 21.39 -2.64 8.65
C GLU A 579 21.44 -1.42 7.72
N LYS A 580 20.81 -1.51 6.54
CA LYS A 580 20.67 -0.40 5.59
C LYS A 580 19.96 0.81 6.20
N ILE A 581 18.82 0.62 6.88
CA ILE A 581 18.10 1.74 7.51
C ILE A 581 18.82 2.23 8.76
N GLN A 582 19.37 1.34 9.60
CA GLN A 582 20.18 1.72 10.77
C GLN A 582 21.29 2.71 10.38
N LYS A 583 22.08 2.39 9.35
CA LYS A 583 23.18 3.25 8.88
C LYS A 583 22.70 4.56 8.24
N ILE A 584 21.62 4.51 7.46
CA ILE A 584 21.02 5.73 6.87
C ILE A 584 20.50 6.66 7.97
N LEU A 585 19.88 6.11 9.01
CA LEU A 585 19.32 6.86 10.13
C LEU A 585 20.40 7.55 10.96
N LEU A 586 21.43 6.80 11.39
CA LEU A 586 22.54 7.35 12.17
C LEU A 586 23.35 8.40 11.37
N ALA A 587 23.57 8.16 10.08
CA ALA A 587 24.17 9.17 9.20
C ALA A 587 23.32 10.44 9.11
N ARG A 588 22.00 10.31 8.96
CA ARG A 588 21.07 11.46 8.86
C ARG A 588 20.94 12.22 10.18
N LEU A 589 21.00 11.54 11.33
CA LEU A 589 21.06 12.17 12.65
C LEU A 589 22.33 13.01 12.81
N THR A 590 23.50 12.43 12.53
CA THR A 590 24.79 13.14 12.57
C THR A 590 24.79 14.35 11.63
N GLU A 591 24.22 14.20 10.44
CA GLU A 591 24.02 15.28 9.46
C GLU A 591 23.09 16.37 9.98
N THR A 592 22.00 16.01 10.68
CA THR A 592 21.03 16.97 11.22
C THR A 592 21.62 17.79 12.37
N VAL A 593 22.49 17.20 13.21
CA VAL A 593 23.24 17.96 14.24
C VAL A 593 24.15 19.01 13.61
N VAL A 594 24.97 18.64 12.61
CA VAL A 594 25.89 19.62 11.99
C VAL A 594 25.17 20.64 11.12
N MET A 595 24.05 20.28 10.48
CA MET A 595 23.18 21.26 9.78
C MET A 595 22.61 22.27 10.77
N TRP A 596 22.06 21.83 11.90
CA TRP A 596 21.56 22.76 12.93
C TRP A 596 22.67 23.69 13.41
N LEU A 597 23.84 23.15 13.77
CA LEU A 597 24.97 23.95 14.24
C LEU A 597 25.50 24.93 13.19
N SER A 598 25.46 24.59 11.90
CA SER A 598 25.83 25.49 10.80
C SER A 598 24.92 26.73 10.74
N ASP A 599 23.63 26.52 10.97
CA ASP A 599 22.57 27.47 10.67
C ASP A 599 22.05 28.22 11.92
N GLU A 600 22.42 27.78 13.13
CA GLU A 600 21.95 28.36 14.39
C GLU A 600 22.54 29.76 14.67
N GLN A 601 21.70 30.79 14.52
CA GLN A 601 22.15 32.18 14.55
C GLN A 601 22.47 32.65 15.97
N GLU A 602 21.85 32.10 17.01
CA GLU A 602 22.18 32.42 18.41
C GLU A 602 23.58 31.91 18.77
N PHE A 603 23.91 30.68 18.35
CA PHE A 603 25.24 30.09 18.52
C PHE A 603 26.31 30.93 17.82
N TRP A 604 26.12 31.27 16.53
CA TRP A 604 27.11 32.03 15.78
C TRP A 604 27.22 33.50 16.21
N GLY A 605 26.15 34.09 16.76
CA GLY A 605 26.19 35.44 17.32
C GLY A 605 27.28 35.60 18.38
N VAL A 606 27.51 34.59 19.21
CA VAL A 606 28.57 34.59 20.24
C VAL A 606 29.98 34.58 19.64
N PHE A 607 30.20 33.88 18.52
CA PHE A 607 31.47 33.86 17.81
C PHE A 607 31.71 35.11 16.96
N GLU A 608 30.65 35.73 16.46
CA GLU A 608 30.68 36.88 15.53
C GLU A 608 30.57 38.24 16.26
N ASP A 609 30.25 38.26 17.56
CA ASP A 609 30.29 39.45 18.43
C ASP A 609 31.72 39.80 18.89
N ASP A 610 32.20 40.98 18.48
CA ASP A 610 33.50 41.54 18.81
C ASP A 610 33.73 41.76 20.33
N THR A 611 32.68 41.71 21.17
CA THR A 611 32.78 41.99 22.62
C THR A 611 33.10 40.78 23.49
N GLY A 612 32.90 39.54 23.00
CA GLY A 612 33.13 38.30 23.77
C GLY A 612 34.60 37.83 23.79
N PRO A 613 35.10 37.21 24.88
CA PRO A 613 36.51 36.81 25.03
C PRO A 613 36.84 35.48 24.33
N LEU A 614 36.75 35.41 23.00
CA LEU A 614 37.02 34.19 22.23
C LEU A 614 38.53 33.84 22.26
N GLN A 615 38.91 32.75 22.94
CA GLN A 615 40.31 32.34 23.14
C GLN A 615 40.77 31.24 22.15
N PRO A 616 42.08 31.09 21.87
CA PRO A 616 42.59 30.07 20.94
C PRO A 616 42.21 28.63 21.32
N LEU A 617 42.14 28.33 22.63
CA LEU A 617 41.72 27.00 23.13
C LEU A 617 40.26 26.70 22.76
N GLY A 618 39.36 27.69 22.78
CA GLY A 618 37.97 27.53 22.35
C GLY A 618 37.85 27.24 20.85
N LEU A 619 38.69 27.87 20.01
CA LEU A 619 38.77 27.54 18.59
C LEU A 619 39.31 26.12 18.37
N GLN A 620 40.36 25.70 19.09
CA GLN A 620 40.87 24.33 19.05
C GLN A 620 39.77 23.32 19.46
N GLN A 621 39.00 23.61 20.51
CA GLN A 621 37.93 22.74 20.98
C GLN A 621 36.82 22.57 19.93
N LEU A 622 36.34 23.65 19.31
CA LEU A 622 35.33 23.57 18.26
C LEU A 622 35.83 22.79 17.03
N ILE A 623 37.10 22.94 16.66
CA ILE A 623 37.71 22.15 15.57
C ILE A 623 37.77 20.67 15.96
N LEU A 624 38.19 20.35 17.18
CA LEU A 624 38.21 18.97 17.69
C LEU A 624 36.81 18.36 17.69
N ASP A 625 35.77 19.10 18.09
CA ASP A 625 34.39 18.63 18.12
C ASP A 625 33.83 18.35 16.71
N MET A 626 34.22 19.15 15.72
CA MET A 626 33.90 18.91 14.31
C MET A 626 34.63 17.70 13.73
N HIS A 627 35.92 17.51 14.04
CA HIS A 627 36.67 16.31 13.65
C HIS A 627 36.11 15.05 14.33
N PHE A 628 35.78 15.14 15.62
CA PHE A 628 35.13 14.08 16.39
C PHE A 628 33.81 13.66 15.75
N THR A 629 32.93 14.61 15.43
CA THR A 629 31.64 14.33 14.75
C THR A 629 31.82 13.59 13.42
N VAL A 630 32.84 13.94 12.64
CA VAL A 630 33.17 13.25 11.38
C VAL A 630 33.75 11.84 11.64
N GLU A 631 34.58 11.67 12.66
CA GLU A 631 35.16 10.38 13.03
C GLU A 631 34.13 9.42 13.65
N ILE A 632 33.10 9.88 14.39
CA ILE A 632 31.99 9.03 14.85
C ILE A 632 31.38 8.28 13.67
N ALA A 633 31.03 9.00 12.60
CA ALA A 633 30.41 8.43 11.41
C ALA A 633 31.34 7.49 10.63
N ARG A 634 32.66 7.74 10.67
CA ARG A 634 33.67 6.85 10.08
C ARG A 634 33.80 5.56 10.89
N PHE A 635 33.98 5.68 12.21
CA PHE A 635 34.16 4.58 13.15
C PHE A 635 32.96 3.62 13.14
N ALA A 636 31.75 4.16 13.24
CA ALA A 636 30.51 3.37 13.25
C ALA A 636 30.05 2.93 11.84
N GLY A 637 30.87 3.14 10.80
CA GLY A 637 30.67 2.51 9.48
C GLY A 637 29.55 3.12 8.63
N TYR A 638 29.26 4.41 8.80
CA TYR A 638 28.31 5.21 8.00
C TYR A 638 28.90 6.57 7.51
N PRO A 639 30.10 6.61 6.91
CA PRO A 639 30.78 7.87 6.58
C PRO A 639 29.98 8.74 5.58
N SER A 640 29.61 9.94 6.01
CA SER A 640 28.88 10.91 5.17
C SER A 640 29.78 12.01 4.63
N ARG A 641 29.77 12.18 3.29
CA ARG A 641 30.45 13.30 2.63
C ARG A 641 29.83 14.65 3.01
N HIS A 642 28.52 14.70 3.25
CA HIS A 642 27.83 15.95 3.59
C HIS A 642 28.17 16.41 5.01
N VAL A 643 28.20 15.47 5.99
CA VAL A 643 28.69 15.75 7.35
C VAL A 643 30.09 16.34 7.31
N HIS A 644 31.01 15.74 6.55
CA HIS A 644 32.37 16.27 6.40
C HIS A 644 32.41 17.66 5.74
N GLN A 645 31.59 17.90 4.70
CA GLN A 645 31.50 19.22 4.05
C GLN A 645 30.97 20.31 4.99
N ILE A 646 29.92 20.03 5.77
CA ILE A 646 29.35 20.97 6.74
C ILE A 646 30.35 21.21 7.88
N ALA A 647 30.96 20.16 8.44
CA ALA A 647 31.98 20.28 9.47
C ALA A 647 33.17 21.16 9.00
N SER A 648 33.65 20.96 7.77
CA SER A 648 34.68 21.82 7.16
C SER A 648 34.21 23.27 6.97
N ALA A 649 32.92 23.51 6.66
CA ALA A 649 32.36 24.85 6.55
C ALA A 649 32.24 25.55 7.91
N ILE A 650 31.84 24.82 8.96
CA ILE A 650 31.81 25.28 10.37
C ILE A 650 33.22 25.67 10.81
N ILE A 651 34.22 24.81 10.61
CA ILE A 651 35.64 25.10 10.90
C ILE A 651 36.09 26.36 10.17
N ALA A 652 35.78 26.48 8.87
CA ALA A 652 36.16 27.65 8.07
C ALA A 652 35.44 28.95 8.50
N ARG A 653 34.20 28.86 9.00
CA ARG A 653 33.45 29.99 9.58
C ARG A 653 34.08 30.44 10.90
N ALA A 654 34.38 29.50 11.80
CA ALA A 654 35.03 29.76 13.08
C ALA A 654 36.42 30.39 12.91
N ILE A 655 37.26 29.83 12.03
CA ILE A 655 38.58 30.40 11.70
C ILE A 655 38.47 31.84 11.16
N ARG A 656 37.44 32.12 10.34
CA ARG A 656 37.21 33.48 9.81
C ARG A 656 36.78 34.46 10.90
N ALA A 657 35.85 34.08 11.77
CA ALA A 657 35.43 34.89 12.91
C ALA A 657 36.61 35.18 13.87
N PHE A 658 37.46 34.17 14.11
CA PHE A 658 38.66 34.33 14.92
C PHE A 658 39.72 35.23 14.26
N SER A 659 39.92 35.10 12.95
CA SER A 659 40.87 35.93 12.19
C SER A 659 40.43 37.39 12.10
N ALA A 660 39.12 37.67 12.07
CA ALA A 660 38.57 39.03 12.04
C ALA A 660 38.96 39.85 13.28
N ARG A 661 39.17 39.17 14.41
CA ARG A 661 39.62 39.75 15.70
C ARG A 661 41.13 40.09 15.73
N GLY A 662 41.86 39.84 14.63
CA GLY A 662 43.28 40.19 14.50
C GLY A 662 44.25 39.22 15.18
N ILE A 663 43.81 38.01 15.55
CA ILE A 663 44.65 37.00 16.22
C ILE A 663 45.31 36.10 15.15
N GLU A 664 46.62 35.86 15.27
CA GLU A 664 47.36 34.97 14.35
C GLU A 664 47.00 33.49 14.58
N VAL A 665 46.11 32.96 13.74
CA VAL A 665 45.62 31.57 13.80
C VAL A 665 46.73 30.54 13.55
N GLN A 666 47.68 30.83 12.66
CA GLN A 666 48.68 29.86 12.17
C GLN A 666 49.73 29.45 13.23
N SER A 667 49.99 30.29 14.24
CA SER A 667 50.87 29.96 15.37
C SER A 667 50.14 29.30 16.53
N ALA A 668 48.81 29.21 16.47
CA ALA A 668 47.96 28.84 17.60
C ALA A 668 47.14 27.56 17.39
N LEU A 669 47.16 26.95 16.20
CA LEU A 669 46.47 25.68 15.92
C LEU A 669 47.47 24.54 15.59
N PRO A 670 47.23 23.31 16.09
CA PRO A 670 47.87 22.10 15.57
C PRO A 670 47.57 21.83 14.09
N GLU A 671 48.31 20.88 13.50
CA GLU A 671 48.01 20.37 12.15
C GLU A 671 46.70 19.56 12.10
N ASP A 672 46.04 19.49 10.95
CA ASP A 672 44.75 18.80 10.75
C ASP A 672 44.78 17.32 11.19
N GLU A 673 45.90 16.63 10.89
CA GLU A 673 46.14 15.23 11.29
C GLU A 673 46.11 15.03 12.81
N TRP A 674 46.55 16.03 13.59
CA TRP A 674 46.50 15.98 15.05
C TRP A 674 45.04 15.95 15.56
N PHE A 675 44.13 16.72 14.96
CA PHE A 675 42.71 16.70 15.32
C PHE A 675 42.05 15.36 14.96
N VAL A 676 42.40 14.78 13.81
CA VAL A 676 41.91 13.46 13.38
C VAL A 676 42.35 12.34 14.33
N GLU A 677 43.63 12.28 14.70
CA GLU A 677 44.12 11.25 15.63
C GLU A 677 43.63 11.47 17.07
N THR A 678 43.48 12.72 17.51
CA THR A 678 42.88 13.05 18.81
C THR A 678 41.42 12.61 18.87
N ALA A 679 40.63 12.90 17.83
CA ALA A 679 39.24 12.45 17.71
C ALA A 679 39.11 10.91 17.78
N LYS A 680 39.96 10.16 17.06
CA LYS A 680 40.01 8.69 17.15
C LYS A 680 40.40 8.21 18.55
N SER A 681 41.36 8.86 19.20
CA SER A 681 41.78 8.54 20.57
C SER A 681 40.62 8.74 21.56
N ALA A 682 39.88 9.84 21.43
CA ALA A 682 38.70 10.13 22.23
C ALA A 682 37.59 9.09 22.05
N ILE A 683 37.28 8.66 20.82
CA ILE A 683 36.30 7.58 20.58
C ILE A 683 36.71 6.30 21.31
N ASN A 684 37.97 5.88 21.20
CA ASN A 684 38.46 4.67 21.86
C ASN A 684 38.38 4.78 23.40
N LYS A 685 38.68 5.95 23.98
CA LYS A 685 38.55 6.22 25.42
C LYS A 685 37.11 6.16 25.89
N LEU A 686 36.19 6.81 25.17
CA LEU A 686 34.76 6.85 25.53
C LEU A 686 34.10 5.47 25.45
N LEU A 687 34.59 4.57 24.61
CA LEU A 687 34.15 3.16 24.57
C LEU A 687 34.70 2.31 25.72
N LEU A 688 35.84 2.68 26.30
CA LEU A 688 36.49 1.96 27.40
C LEU A 688 36.00 2.40 28.79
N GLY A 689 35.35 3.56 28.91
CA GLY A 689 34.95 4.16 30.20
C GLY A 689 33.54 3.80 30.70
N THR A 690 32.81 2.92 30.01
CA THR A 690 31.35 2.77 30.15
C THR A 690 30.86 1.94 31.36
N GLU A 691 31.66 1.74 32.41
CA GLU A 691 31.22 0.98 33.62
C GLU A 691 30.86 1.84 34.84
N GLU A 692 31.20 3.14 34.89
CA GLU A 692 30.83 4.02 36.02
C GLU A 692 30.40 5.43 35.56
N ILE A 693 29.09 5.61 35.34
CA ILE A 693 28.42 6.92 35.43
C ILE A 693 27.07 6.70 36.15
N ASP A 694 27.07 6.89 37.48
CA ASP A 694 25.83 7.08 38.24
C ASP A 694 25.21 8.44 37.86
N GLU A 695 23.88 8.48 37.65
CA GLU A 695 23.14 9.69 37.25
C GLU A 695 23.02 10.76 38.38
N ASP A 696 23.53 10.49 39.59
CA ASP A 696 23.26 11.30 40.80
C ASP A 696 24.24 12.47 41.07
N ASN A 697 25.34 12.61 40.32
CA ASN A 697 26.33 13.68 40.55
C ASN A 697 26.10 14.96 39.73
N ILE A 698 24.85 15.42 39.63
CA ILE A 698 24.51 16.81 39.27
C ILE A 698 23.75 17.47 40.42
N THR A 699 24.47 17.83 41.49
CA THR A 699 24.00 18.77 42.52
C THR A 699 24.95 19.96 42.62
N LEU A 700 24.66 20.99 41.83
CA LEU A 700 25.32 22.29 41.97
C LEU A 700 25.03 22.89 43.35
N HIS A 701 26.10 23.33 44.02
CA HIS A 701 26.04 24.01 45.31
C HIS A 701 25.24 25.31 45.20
N ASP A 702 24.09 25.41 45.87
CA ASP A 702 23.35 26.66 46.01
C ASP A 702 23.56 27.27 47.40
N HIS A 703 24.01 28.52 47.44
CA HIS A 703 24.35 29.24 48.66
C HIS A 703 23.11 30.01 49.17
N ILE A 704 22.32 29.40 50.06
CA ILE A 704 21.23 30.09 50.76
C ILE A 704 21.42 30.04 52.28
N VAL A 705 21.13 31.19 52.90
CA VAL A 705 21.39 31.53 54.31
C VAL A 705 20.53 30.70 55.27
N LEU A 706 21.16 30.26 56.38
CA LEU A 706 20.53 29.60 57.52
C LEU A 706 19.52 30.51 58.23
N ASP A 707 18.34 29.97 58.60
CA ASP A 707 17.72 30.33 59.88
C ASP A 707 16.80 29.22 60.47
N SER A 708 17.06 28.91 61.74
CA SER A 708 16.22 28.34 62.82
C SER A 708 15.07 27.33 62.54
N ASP A 709 15.35 26.09 63.00
CA ASP A 709 14.55 25.25 63.91
C ASP A 709 13.26 24.46 63.52
N ASP A 710 13.35 23.19 63.94
CA ASP A 710 12.37 22.39 64.68
C ASP A 710 11.55 21.25 64.03
N SER A 711 11.91 20.03 64.49
CA SER A 711 11.01 18.93 64.89
C SER A 711 10.40 17.94 63.87
N VAL A 712 11.18 16.86 63.64
CA VAL A 712 10.81 15.43 63.79
C VAL A 712 9.36 14.99 63.45
N SER A 713 9.22 14.11 62.43
CA SER A 713 8.64 12.75 62.58
C SER A 713 8.73 11.90 61.31
N SER A 714 9.12 10.64 61.48
CA SER A 714 9.19 9.61 60.43
C SER A 714 7.83 8.94 60.18
N LEU A 715 7.65 8.31 59.01
CA LEU A 715 7.05 6.96 58.83
C LEU A 715 6.96 6.58 57.34
N SER A 716 7.69 5.55 56.93
CA SER A 716 7.48 4.84 55.65
C SER A 716 7.04 3.40 55.94
N SER A 717 5.84 3.03 55.51
CA SER A 717 5.25 1.71 55.74
C SER A 717 5.80 0.64 54.78
N VAL A 718 6.08 -0.55 55.32
CA VAL A 718 6.57 -1.72 54.59
C VAL A 718 5.40 -2.52 54.02
N GLU A 719 5.53 -3.02 52.79
CA GLU A 719 4.57 -3.95 52.17
C GLU A 719 4.65 -5.36 52.79
N SER A 720 3.49 -6.00 52.96
CA SER A 720 3.39 -7.46 53.08
C SER A 720 1.97 -7.93 52.73
N THR A 721 1.90 -8.75 51.69
CA THR A 721 0.98 -9.89 51.45
C THR A 721 0.08 -10.30 52.64
N ASP A 722 -1.21 -10.60 52.47
CA ASP A 722 -1.67 -11.76 51.69
C ASP A 722 -3.20 -11.85 51.48
N SER A 723 -3.59 -12.61 50.43
CA SER A 723 -4.77 -13.49 50.29
C SER A 723 -6.11 -13.19 51.00
N PHE A 724 -7.22 -13.17 50.24
CA PHE A 724 -8.24 -14.23 50.31
C PHE A 724 -9.32 -14.10 49.21
N ALA A 725 -9.55 -15.18 48.45
CA ALA A 725 -10.74 -15.34 47.62
C ALA A 725 -11.27 -16.76 47.75
N SER A 726 -12.54 -16.92 48.14
CA SER A 726 -13.26 -18.20 48.08
C SER A 726 -14.76 -17.93 48.09
N ALA A 727 -15.41 -18.21 46.97
CA ALA A 727 -16.86 -18.20 46.85
C ALA A 727 -17.44 -19.58 47.21
N SER A 728 -18.65 -19.61 47.77
CA SER A 728 -19.46 -20.82 47.82
C SER A 728 -20.92 -20.53 47.46
N MET A 729 -21.35 -21.18 46.37
CA MET A 729 -22.70 -21.60 45.96
C MET A 729 -23.90 -21.26 46.88
N GLY A 730 -24.98 -20.75 46.27
CA GLY A 730 -26.26 -20.44 46.95
C GLY A 730 -27.42 -20.16 46.01
N GLU A 731 -27.80 -21.16 45.22
CA GLU A 731 -29.07 -21.41 44.51
C GLU A 731 -30.30 -20.46 44.62
N LEU A 732 -30.95 -20.28 43.45
CA LEU A 732 -32.40 -20.33 43.14
C LEU A 732 -33.31 -19.07 43.00
N ASP A 733 -34.28 -19.27 42.08
CA ASP A 733 -35.56 -18.60 41.81
C ASP A 733 -35.65 -17.18 41.19
N SER A 734 -35.68 -17.18 39.84
CA SER A 734 -36.85 -16.91 38.97
C SER A 734 -37.78 -15.68 39.19
N PRO A 735 -38.35 -15.12 38.10
CA PRO A 735 -38.67 -13.69 38.02
C PRO A 735 -40.11 -13.30 38.35
N ARG A 736 -40.32 -12.01 38.63
CA ARG A 736 -41.64 -11.35 38.51
C ARG A 736 -41.54 -10.00 37.81
N HIS A 737 -42.48 -9.79 36.89
CA HIS A 737 -42.80 -8.51 36.27
C HIS A 737 -43.07 -7.41 37.30
N PHE A 738 -42.77 -6.17 36.93
CA PHE A 738 -43.76 -5.09 37.00
C PHE A 738 -43.59 -4.17 35.79
N ASP A 739 -44.72 -3.76 35.21
CA ASP A 739 -44.79 -2.70 34.22
C ASP A 739 -44.56 -1.33 34.86
N ASP A 740 -44.26 -0.36 33.99
CA ASP A 740 -45.06 0.85 33.77
C ASP A 740 -44.39 2.23 33.92
N SER A 741 -44.37 2.92 32.77
CA SER A 741 -44.76 4.33 32.56
C SER A 741 -43.86 5.54 32.84
N GLU A 742 -44.02 6.48 31.87
CA GLU A 742 -43.73 7.93 31.84
C GLU A 742 -42.28 8.44 31.78
N GLY A 743 -41.97 9.11 30.66
CA GLY A 743 -40.68 9.77 30.34
C GLY A 743 -40.55 10.08 28.85
#